data_AF-A0A9P9A4Q0-F1
#
_entry.id   AF-A0A9P9A4Q0-F1
#
_cell.length_a   1.000
_cell.length_b   1.000
_cell.length_c   1.000
_cell.angle_alpha   90.00
_cell.angle_beta   90.00
_cell.angle_gamma   90.00
#
_symmetry.space_group_name_H-M   'P 1'
#
loop_
_entity.id
_entity.type
_entity.pdbx_description
1 polymer ?
#
loop_
_entity_poly.entity_id
_entity_poly.type
_entity_poly.pdbx_seq_one_letter_code
_entity_poly.pdbx_strand_id
1 'polypeptide(L)'
;MSGASYTLRASKVFTLAPAILGLFLFCLLFLGHTKANADLLFLDSATKREVAGSISNIPRTATAIWNDLTSDRSCVACQGILFLLKTLASAGDRAFVRGMQEICALSLQSADREVCDGTFSISGPLLANTLRGMTLGSRNSDLFCSSVLGLCNFPQVEAGNISFPERLSKTQENRPPSTSQVPQRPIKIAHFSDLHIDNLYTPGANANCTKPMCCRSYTPADAPGNNDAPAGPFGDHNCGAPLRLENSMYAAIQALSPEFSIFTGDIVDHAIWSTSVEHNSAEIKTAYQHMAEHDIGPVYGAVGNHEMSPFNALSPKHLGNSADWLYKVINRAWSRWIGSQPDVEALGVYSVKATGTNLRIISLSTNMWYTLNWFLYQQPRQDPGDELARLVRELDAAEKAGERVYLVGHMPLGASDSFHDASNYFDQIVNRYKDTIAAMFYGHTHLDHFQLSYCDYGNRRADNAVAMSYIAPSVTPLSGMPAFRIYTVDPVTFGVMDVETYYANMEDQQFQQGPKWEKYYSARETYASLLDPSPESSSPMELTPAFWHNVTLLLESDPAAFDEYRTRRTRGWNVPECDEACRKNDICQLRAARSQDNCFVPSPGASLGIRQVDRPDEVRGLQCDRSAVSDTLGSIIVRKSLLELLDKKVHTELRLR
;
A
#
# COMPACT_ATOMS: atom_id res chain seq x y z
N MET A 1 -83.07 -11.46 8.30
CA MET A 1 -82.51 -11.97 9.57
C MET A 1 -81.55 -10.91 10.07
N SER A 2 -81.98 -9.97 10.91
CA SER A 2 -82.19 -10.09 12.37
C SER A 2 -80.86 -10.19 13.14
N GLY A 3 -80.51 -9.28 14.04
CA GLY A 3 -81.23 -8.06 14.47
C GLY A 3 -80.39 -7.20 15.40
N ALA A 4 -80.75 -5.93 15.54
CA ALA A 4 -80.05 -4.99 16.43
C ALA A 4 -80.44 -5.18 17.91
N SER A 5 -79.63 -4.62 18.81
CA SER A 5 -80.14 -4.19 20.11
C SER A 5 -79.45 -2.89 20.57
N TYR A 6 -80.28 -1.89 20.86
CA TYR A 6 -79.94 -0.66 21.59
C TYR A 6 -80.21 -0.87 23.08
N THR A 7 -79.47 -0.22 23.98
CA THR A 7 -80.09 0.66 25.02
C THR A 7 -79.10 1.55 25.76
N LEU A 8 -79.57 2.74 26.17
CA LEU A 8 -78.86 3.74 26.97
C LEU A 8 -79.19 3.63 28.47
N ARG A 9 -78.29 4.16 29.32
CA ARG A 9 -78.54 5.20 30.37
C ARG A 9 -77.18 5.62 30.98
N ALA A 10 -76.75 6.89 30.83
CA ALA A 10 -77.06 8.05 31.69
C ALA A 10 -76.50 7.89 33.12
N SER A 11 -75.72 8.81 33.72
CA SER A 11 -75.51 10.26 33.46
C SER A 11 -74.01 10.66 33.74
N LYS A 12 -73.52 11.87 34.05
CA LYS A 12 -74.13 13.18 34.43
C LYS A 12 -73.16 14.39 34.21
N VAL A 13 -73.60 15.39 33.42
CA VAL A 13 -73.52 16.87 33.67
C VAL A 13 -72.15 17.62 33.70
N PHE A 14 -71.92 18.42 32.63
CA PHE A 14 -71.41 19.83 32.54
C PHE A 14 -70.08 20.26 33.27
N THR A 15 -69.28 21.26 32.81
CA THR A 15 -69.50 22.40 31.87
C THR A 15 -68.17 22.96 31.31
N LEU A 16 -68.25 23.69 30.18
CA LEU A 16 -67.40 24.81 29.71
C LEU A 16 -65.91 24.61 29.29
N ALA A 17 -65.66 24.98 28.02
CA ALA A 17 -64.38 25.34 27.38
C ALA A 17 -64.44 26.87 27.03
N PRO A 18 -63.49 27.55 26.34
CA PRO A 18 -62.35 27.04 25.53
C PRO A 18 -61.03 27.89 25.54
N ALA A 19 -60.15 27.61 24.57
CA ALA A 19 -58.88 28.27 24.19
C ALA A 19 -57.67 27.98 25.13
N ILE A 20 -56.47 27.65 24.63
CA ILE A 20 -55.77 28.15 23.43
C ILE A 20 -55.13 27.02 22.57
N LEU A 21 -55.22 27.19 21.25
CA LEU A 21 -54.47 26.56 20.13
C LEU A 21 -53.92 25.13 20.28
N GLY A 22 -54.64 24.19 19.67
CA GLY A 22 -54.07 22.93 19.19
C GLY A 22 -53.49 23.05 17.77
N LEU A 23 -52.36 22.38 17.58
CA LEU A 23 -51.99 21.53 16.45
C LEU A 23 -52.66 21.80 15.09
N PHE A 24 -51.90 22.41 14.18
CA PHE A 24 -52.03 22.11 12.74
C PHE A 24 -51.30 20.80 12.44
N LEU A 25 -52.06 19.75 12.14
CA LEU A 25 -51.55 18.58 11.44
C LEU A 25 -51.51 18.87 9.93
N PHE A 26 -50.57 18.25 9.21
CA PHE A 26 -50.43 18.25 7.75
C PHE A 26 -50.10 19.59 7.04
N CYS A 27 -48.82 19.77 6.74
CA CYS A 27 -48.36 19.71 5.35
C CYS A 27 -46.86 19.37 5.28
N LEU A 28 -46.47 18.52 4.31
CA LEU A 28 -45.07 18.14 3.95
C LEU A 28 -44.32 17.38 5.07
N LEU A 29 -44.07 16.07 5.02
CA LEU A 29 -43.98 15.15 3.87
C LEU A 29 -43.09 15.71 2.75
N PHE A 30 -41.80 15.94 3.06
CA PHE A 30 -40.63 15.71 2.19
C PHE A 30 -39.38 16.29 2.88
N LEU A 31 -38.55 15.43 3.49
CA LEU A 31 -37.12 15.66 3.74
C LEU A 31 -36.51 14.29 4.11
N GLY A 32 -35.54 13.82 3.32
CA GLY A 32 -35.07 12.43 3.38
C GLY A 32 -34.30 12.11 4.66
N HIS A 33 -34.65 11.01 5.33
CA HIS A 33 -33.85 10.46 6.42
C HIS A 33 -32.55 9.85 5.88
N THR A 34 -31.42 10.50 6.15
CA THR A 34 -30.09 9.90 6.02
C THR A 34 -29.76 9.05 7.25
N LYS A 35 -29.15 7.87 7.04
CA LYS A 35 -28.73 6.93 8.10
C LYS A 35 -27.98 7.57 9.27
N ALA A 36 -27.19 8.61 9.01
CA ALA A 36 -26.37 9.31 10.02
C ALA A 36 -27.14 9.77 11.29
N ASN A 37 -28.44 10.06 11.20
CA ASN A 37 -29.24 10.44 12.38
C ASN A 37 -29.64 9.24 13.26
N ALA A 38 -29.57 8.01 12.76
CA ALA A 38 -29.88 6.81 13.55
C ALA A 38 -28.71 6.43 14.48
N ASP A 39 -27.47 6.52 13.99
CA ASP A 39 -26.27 6.20 14.76
C ASP A 39 -26.04 7.22 15.90
N LEU A 40 -26.43 8.47 15.67
CA LEU A 40 -26.48 9.54 16.69
C LEU A 40 -27.41 9.25 17.87
N LEU A 41 -28.28 8.24 17.82
CA LEU A 41 -29.16 7.90 18.95
C LEU A 41 -28.41 7.23 20.11
N PHE A 42 -27.35 6.46 19.82
CA PHE A 42 -26.65 5.62 20.81
C PHE A 42 -25.48 6.28 21.56
N LEU A 43 -25.05 7.47 21.16
CA LEU A 43 -23.99 8.23 21.84
C LEU A 43 -24.49 8.89 23.15
N ASP A 44 -23.57 9.26 24.05
CA ASP A 44 -23.90 10.15 25.18
C ASP A 44 -24.15 11.60 24.72
N SER A 45 -24.97 12.32 25.48
CA SER A 45 -25.30 13.73 25.35
C SER A 45 -24.11 14.71 25.34
N ALA A 46 -22.96 14.37 25.92
CA ALA A 46 -21.73 15.15 25.78
C ALA A 46 -21.11 14.93 24.39
N THR A 47 -20.89 13.66 24.01
CA THR A 47 -20.37 13.28 22.68
C THR A 47 -21.25 13.79 21.54
N LYS A 48 -22.59 13.79 21.69
CA LYS A 48 -23.51 14.39 20.70
C LYS A 48 -23.30 15.90 20.54
N ARG A 49 -23.01 16.63 21.62
CA ARG A 49 -22.72 18.07 21.57
C ARG A 49 -21.36 18.36 20.97
N GLU A 50 -20.37 17.52 21.26
CA GLU A 50 -19.01 17.63 20.73
C GLU A 50 -18.97 17.34 19.22
N VAL A 51 -19.62 16.27 18.77
CA VAL A 51 -19.79 15.95 17.33
C VAL A 51 -20.62 17.02 16.61
N ALA A 52 -21.73 17.48 17.17
CA ALA A 52 -22.52 18.55 16.57
C ALA A 52 -21.76 19.89 16.52
N GLY A 53 -20.99 20.22 17.56
CA GLY A 53 -20.10 21.38 17.62
C GLY A 53 -18.98 21.31 16.58
N SER A 54 -18.33 20.14 16.45
CA SER A 54 -17.32 19.86 15.43
C SER A 54 -17.88 20.10 14.02
N ILE A 55 -19.05 19.53 13.69
CA ILE A 55 -19.70 19.70 12.38
C ILE A 55 -20.11 21.15 12.12
N SER A 56 -20.53 21.90 13.14
CA SER A 56 -20.86 23.33 12.99
C SER A 56 -19.65 24.22 12.72
N ASN A 57 -18.44 23.77 13.08
CA ASN A 57 -17.19 24.50 12.89
C ASN A 57 -16.47 24.19 11.57
N ILE A 58 -17.00 23.27 10.73
CA ILE A 58 -16.40 22.93 9.43
C ILE A 58 -16.57 24.10 8.45
N PRO A 59 -15.47 24.68 7.92
CA PRO A 59 -15.53 25.78 6.96
C PRO A 59 -16.11 25.31 5.61
N ARG A 60 -17.00 26.11 5.03
CA ARG A 60 -17.79 25.74 3.83
C ARG A 60 -17.46 26.55 2.56
N THR A 61 -16.45 27.40 2.61
CA THR A 61 -16.02 28.24 1.48
C THR A 61 -14.51 28.18 1.34
N ALA A 62 -14.02 28.32 0.10
CA ALA A 62 -12.58 28.29 -0.20
C ALA A 62 -11.79 29.32 0.64
N THR A 63 -12.33 30.52 0.86
CA THR A 63 -11.67 31.55 1.68
C THR A 63 -11.52 31.13 3.14
N ALA A 64 -12.57 30.53 3.74
CA ALA A 64 -12.51 30.08 5.13
C ALA A 64 -11.54 28.89 5.29
N ILE A 65 -11.62 27.92 4.38
CA ILE A 65 -10.72 26.77 4.32
C ILE A 65 -9.26 27.23 4.15
N TRP A 66 -8.99 28.16 3.23
CA TRP A 66 -7.65 28.67 2.98
C TRP A 66 -7.06 29.36 4.20
N ASN A 67 -7.85 30.18 4.90
CA ASN A 67 -7.40 30.83 6.13
C ASN A 67 -7.02 29.80 7.21
N ASP A 68 -7.83 28.75 7.37
CA ASP A 68 -7.55 27.66 8.31
C ASP A 68 -6.31 26.84 7.89
N LEU A 69 -6.08 26.61 6.59
CA LEU A 69 -4.85 25.97 6.06
C LEU A 69 -3.58 26.79 6.38
N THR A 70 -3.66 28.12 6.31
CA THR A 70 -2.55 29.04 6.62
C THR A 70 -2.38 29.31 8.11
N SER A 71 -2.96 28.47 8.98
CA SER A 71 -2.94 28.60 10.44
C SER A 71 -2.78 27.22 11.09
N ASP A 72 -2.71 27.17 12.42
CA ASP A 72 -2.61 25.93 13.21
C ASP A 72 -3.91 25.07 13.19
N ARG A 73 -4.79 25.27 12.19
CA ARG A 73 -6.10 24.63 12.02
C ARG A 73 -6.20 23.77 10.75
N SER A 74 -5.07 23.29 10.24
CA SER A 74 -4.94 22.42 9.06
C SER A 74 -5.97 21.28 9.02
N CYS A 75 -6.21 20.60 10.15
CA CYS A 75 -7.16 19.50 10.24
C CYS A 75 -8.62 19.95 10.08
N VAL A 76 -8.99 21.12 10.62
CA VAL A 76 -10.32 21.74 10.41
C VAL A 76 -10.49 22.16 8.95
N ALA A 77 -9.43 22.70 8.34
CA ALA A 77 -9.43 23.05 6.94
C ALA A 77 -9.64 21.80 6.05
N CYS A 78 -8.99 20.69 6.39
CA CYS A 78 -9.18 19.42 5.70
C CYS A 78 -10.63 18.92 5.73
N GLN A 79 -11.29 19.00 6.89
CA GLN A 79 -12.72 18.67 6.99
C GLN A 79 -13.58 19.57 6.07
N GLY A 80 -13.18 20.82 5.83
CA GLY A 80 -13.78 21.71 4.85
C GLY A 80 -13.49 21.34 3.39
N ILE A 81 -12.28 20.89 3.06
CA ILE A 81 -11.95 20.34 1.74
C ILE A 81 -12.80 19.09 1.48
N LEU A 82 -12.89 18.18 2.45
CA LEU A 82 -13.76 17.02 2.39
C LEU A 82 -15.24 17.40 2.25
N PHE A 83 -15.70 18.48 2.89
CA PHE A 83 -17.06 19.00 2.68
C PHE A 83 -17.32 19.42 1.22
N LEU A 84 -16.39 20.16 0.60
CA LEU A 84 -16.51 20.54 -0.81
C LEU A 84 -16.47 19.32 -1.74
N LEU A 85 -15.47 18.44 -1.57
CA LEU A 85 -15.33 17.21 -2.35
C LEU A 85 -16.57 16.30 -2.21
N LYS A 86 -17.08 16.12 -0.99
CA LYS A 86 -18.30 15.34 -0.71
C LYS A 86 -19.56 15.97 -1.33
N THR A 87 -19.65 17.30 -1.34
CA THR A 87 -20.80 17.98 -1.95
C THR A 87 -20.77 17.85 -3.47
N LEU A 88 -19.59 17.96 -4.09
CA LEU A 88 -19.40 17.68 -5.51
C LEU A 88 -19.69 16.20 -5.83
N ALA A 89 -19.22 15.25 -5.01
CA ALA A 89 -19.55 13.82 -5.16
C ALA A 89 -21.06 13.55 -5.02
N SER A 90 -21.75 14.32 -4.17
CA SER A 90 -23.21 14.27 -3.99
C SER A 90 -23.99 14.92 -5.14
N ALA A 91 -23.33 15.68 -6.03
CA ALA A 91 -23.90 16.11 -7.31
C ALA A 91 -24.09 14.92 -8.28
N GLY A 92 -23.29 13.86 -8.11
CA GLY A 92 -23.30 12.62 -8.87
C GLY A 92 -21.96 12.38 -9.57
N ASP A 93 -21.63 11.13 -9.85
CA ASP A 93 -20.29 10.73 -10.30
C ASP A 93 -19.84 11.48 -11.56
N ARG A 94 -20.76 11.75 -12.50
CA ARG A 94 -20.47 12.54 -13.72
C ARG A 94 -20.04 13.99 -13.43
N ALA A 95 -20.63 14.63 -12.43
CA ALA A 95 -20.29 15.99 -12.02
C ALA A 95 -18.94 16.00 -11.27
N PHE A 96 -18.72 15.00 -10.42
CA PHE A 96 -17.45 14.82 -9.72
C PHE A 96 -16.28 14.57 -10.67
N VAL A 97 -16.41 13.58 -11.56
CA VAL A 97 -15.36 13.24 -12.54
C VAL A 97 -14.99 14.46 -13.38
N ARG A 98 -15.97 15.18 -13.96
CA ARG A 98 -15.71 16.40 -14.75
C ARG A 98 -15.07 17.52 -13.94
N GLY A 99 -15.58 17.77 -12.73
CA GLY A 99 -15.02 18.79 -11.84
C GLY A 99 -13.55 18.51 -11.52
N MET A 100 -13.22 17.25 -11.21
CA MET A 100 -11.85 16.84 -10.90
C MET A 100 -10.93 16.79 -12.13
N GLN A 101 -11.44 16.39 -13.31
CA GLN A 101 -10.70 16.49 -14.59
C GLN A 101 -10.28 17.95 -14.87
N GLU A 102 -11.19 18.91 -14.70
CA GLU A 102 -10.89 20.33 -14.89
C GLU A 102 -9.90 20.88 -13.85
N ILE A 103 -9.99 20.45 -12.59
CA ILE A 103 -9.02 20.85 -11.55
C ILE A 103 -7.66 20.21 -11.85
N CYS A 104 -7.62 18.95 -12.29
CA CYS A 104 -6.41 18.22 -12.67
C CYS A 104 -5.65 18.90 -13.83
N ALA A 105 -6.37 19.29 -14.88
CA ALA A 105 -5.80 20.01 -16.03
C ALA A 105 -5.26 21.42 -15.69
N LEU A 106 -5.50 21.91 -14.46
CA LEU A 106 -5.01 23.18 -13.94
C LEU A 106 -4.06 23.03 -12.73
N SER A 107 -4.05 21.85 -12.08
CA SER A 107 -3.21 21.53 -10.92
C SER A 107 -1.77 21.27 -11.32
N LEU A 108 -1.61 20.53 -12.42
CA LEU A 108 -0.35 20.17 -13.01
C LEU A 108 -0.11 21.10 -14.20
N GLN A 109 0.89 21.99 -14.10
CA GLN A 109 1.25 22.93 -15.19
C GLN A 109 1.71 22.22 -16.48
N SER A 110 1.90 20.90 -16.41
CA SER A 110 2.24 20.00 -17.50
C SER A 110 1.35 18.75 -17.56
N ALA A 111 0.15 18.75 -16.94
CA ALA A 111 -0.77 17.63 -17.12
C ALA A 111 -1.21 17.55 -18.57
N ASP A 112 -0.81 16.48 -19.21
CA ASP A 112 -1.51 15.98 -20.37
C ASP A 112 -2.98 15.72 -20.02
N ARG A 113 -3.91 16.30 -20.79
CA ARG A 113 -5.35 16.16 -20.54
C ARG A 113 -5.80 14.71 -20.58
N GLU A 114 -5.18 13.88 -21.41
CA GLU A 114 -5.49 12.46 -21.52
C GLU A 114 -5.23 11.72 -20.19
N VAL A 115 -4.19 12.12 -19.45
CA VAL A 115 -3.87 11.54 -18.13
C VAL A 115 -4.94 11.93 -17.11
N CYS A 116 -5.29 13.22 -17.04
CA CYS A 116 -6.36 13.69 -16.16
C CYS A 116 -7.72 13.06 -16.51
N ASP A 117 -8.06 13.01 -17.79
CA ASP A 117 -9.32 12.47 -18.27
C ASP A 117 -9.41 10.97 -17.98
N GLY A 118 -8.35 10.21 -18.26
CA GLY A 118 -8.23 8.78 -18.00
C GLY A 118 -8.29 8.45 -16.50
N THR A 119 -7.39 9.01 -15.69
CA THR A 119 -7.32 8.72 -14.24
C THR A 119 -8.65 9.00 -13.54
N PHE A 120 -9.29 10.15 -13.81
CA PHE A 120 -10.57 10.46 -13.16
C PHE A 120 -11.76 9.72 -13.78
N SER A 121 -11.70 9.26 -15.04
CA SER A 121 -12.72 8.35 -15.58
C SER A 121 -12.68 6.97 -14.91
N ILE A 122 -11.48 6.47 -14.61
CA ILE A 122 -11.24 5.17 -13.97
C ILE A 122 -11.50 5.25 -12.45
N SER A 123 -10.74 6.07 -11.72
CA SER A 123 -10.74 6.08 -10.25
C SER A 123 -11.73 7.08 -9.62
N GLY A 124 -12.20 8.07 -10.39
CA GLY A 124 -13.09 9.12 -9.90
C GLY A 124 -14.45 8.63 -9.36
N PRO A 125 -15.14 7.64 -9.98
CA PRO A 125 -16.37 7.07 -9.44
C PRO A 125 -16.18 6.39 -8.07
N LEU A 126 -15.06 5.69 -7.86
CA LEU A 126 -14.72 5.08 -6.57
C LEU A 126 -14.49 6.16 -5.50
N LEU A 127 -13.70 7.19 -5.81
CA LEU A 127 -13.47 8.31 -4.90
C LEU A 127 -14.78 9.03 -4.54
N ALA A 128 -15.64 9.30 -5.53
CA ALA A 128 -16.95 9.89 -5.32
C ALA A 128 -17.82 9.04 -4.39
N ASN A 129 -17.84 7.72 -4.58
CA ASN A 129 -18.58 6.81 -3.71
C ASN A 129 -18.01 6.78 -2.28
N THR A 130 -16.68 6.76 -2.13
CA THR A 130 -16.03 6.84 -0.80
C THR A 130 -16.37 8.14 -0.08
N LEU A 131 -16.26 9.28 -0.77
CA LEU A 131 -16.65 10.59 -0.22
C LEU A 131 -18.14 10.64 0.14
N ARG A 132 -19.03 10.03 -0.66
CA ARG A 132 -20.47 9.92 -0.34
C ARG A 132 -20.72 9.08 0.92
N GLY A 133 -19.96 8.00 1.14
CA GLY A 133 -20.05 7.16 2.35
C GLY A 133 -19.48 7.79 3.63
N MET A 134 -18.44 8.62 3.52
CA MET A 134 -17.70 9.16 4.67
C MET A 134 -18.49 10.17 5.53
N THR A 135 -18.48 10.00 6.86
CA THR A 135 -19.00 10.99 7.81
C THR A 135 -17.91 12.02 8.14
N LEU A 136 -18.18 13.32 7.96
CA LEU A 136 -17.23 14.40 8.28
C LEU A 136 -17.14 14.62 9.79
N GLY A 137 -15.95 14.98 10.28
CA GLY A 137 -15.66 15.08 11.73
C GLY A 137 -15.68 13.73 12.45
N SER A 138 -15.55 12.62 11.72
CA SER A 138 -15.36 11.27 12.27
C SER A 138 -13.90 10.82 12.15
N ARG A 139 -13.51 9.83 12.97
CA ARG A 139 -12.18 9.20 12.92
C ARG A 139 -11.75 8.79 11.50
N ASN A 140 -12.68 8.35 10.66
CA ASN A 140 -12.38 7.95 9.27
C ASN A 140 -12.04 9.15 8.38
N SER A 141 -12.73 10.27 8.57
CA SER A 141 -12.41 11.52 7.87
C SER A 141 -11.09 12.11 8.36
N ASP A 142 -10.78 12.00 9.65
CA ASP A 142 -9.48 12.41 10.19
C ASP A 142 -8.36 11.50 9.68
N LEU A 143 -8.60 10.19 9.59
CA LEU A 143 -7.67 9.22 9.02
C LEU A 143 -7.42 9.47 7.52
N PHE A 144 -8.45 9.81 6.75
CA PHE A 144 -8.27 10.26 5.36
C PHE A 144 -7.50 11.58 5.29
N CYS A 145 -7.81 12.54 6.17
CA CYS A 145 -7.09 13.80 6.25
C CYS A 145 -5.61 13.65 6.63
N SER A 146 -5.26 12.64 7.44
CA SER A 146 -3.87 12.33 7.82
C SER A 146 -3.14 11.59 6.70
N SER A 147 -3.75 10.50 6.21
CA SER A 147 -3.10 9.55 5.30
C SER A 147 -3.15 9.96 3.83
N VAL A 148 -4.16 10.73 3.41
CA VAL A 148 -4.35 11.13 2.00
C VAL A 148 -4.10 12.63 1.80
N LEU A 149 -4.31 13.48 2.80
CA LEU A 149 -4.13 14.94 2.63
C LEU A 149 -2.96 15.51 3.43
N GLY A 150 -2.45 14.80 4.44
CA GLY A 150 -1.33 15.25 5.29
C GLY A 150 -1.68 16.46 6.16
N LEU A 151 -2.96 16.63 6.51
CA LEU A 151 -3.50 17.81 7.20
C LEU A 151 -3.97 17.55 8.64
N CYS A 152 -4.11 16.29 9.05
CA CYS A 152 -4.38 15.90 10.44
C CYS A 152 -3.25 15.03 10.98
N ASN A 153 -3.08 15.04 12.32
CA ASN A 153 -2.32 14.00 13.00
C ASN A 153 -3.07 12.66 12.88
N PHE A 154 -2.34 11.55 12.77
CA PHE A 154 -2.98 10.24 12.78
C PHE A 154 -3.82 10.04 14.05
N PRO A 155 -5.05 9.51 13.93
CA PRO A 155 -5.80 9.04 15.08
C PRO A 155 -5.02 8.01 15.88
N GLN A 156 -5.23 7.98 17.20
CA GLN A 156 -4.69 6.91 18.04
C GLN A 156 -5.21 5.54 17.58
N VAL A 157 -4.38 4.52 17.75
CA VAL A 157 -4.75 3.15 17.38
C VAL A 157 -5.91 2.67 18.25
N GLU A 158 -6.92 2.09 17.62
CA GLU A 158 -8.04 1.50 18.36
C GLU A 158 -7.57 0.29 19.18
N ALA A 159 -8.08 0.14 20.39
CA ALA A 159 -7.73 -0.96 21.28
C ALA A 159 -8.38 -2.29 20.85
N GLY A 160 -7.93 -2.81 19.72
CA GLY A 160 -8.34 -4.09 19.14
C GLY A 160 -7.46 -5.23 19.65
N ASN A 161 -8.05 -6.17 20.40
CA ASN A 161 -7.38 -7.40 20.81
C ASN A 161 -7.53 -8.46 19.71
N ILE A 162 -6.41 -8.94 19.17
CA ILE A 162 -6.42 -10.15 18.34
C ILE A 162 -6.62 -11.37 19.23
N SER A 163 -7.60 -12.20 18.86
CA SER A 163 -7.90 -13.44 19.58
C SER A 163 -6.96 -14.55 19.13
N PHE A 164 -6.13 -15.05 20.04
CA PHE A 164 -5.18 -16.13 19.78
C PHE A 164 -5.69 -17.45 20.39
N PRO A 165 -5.51 -18.60 19.70
CA PRO A 165 -5.68 -19.92 20.30
C PRO A 165 -4.78 -20.13 21.52
N GLU A 166 -5.16 -21.06 22.39
CA GLU A 166 -4.37 -21.43 23.56
C GLU A 166 -2.96 -21.89 23.13
N ARG A 167 -1.93 -21.30 23.75
CA ARG A 167 -0.53 -21.59 23.42
C ARG A 167 -0.17 -23.00 23.91
N LEU A 168 0.56 -23.75 23.08
CA LEU A 168 1.29 -24.93 23.54
C LEU A 168 2.21 -24.56 24.73
N SER A 169 2.49 -25.50 25.62
CA SER A 169 3.19 -25.19 26.87
C SER A 169 4.56 -24.55 26.64
N LYS A 170 4.95 -23.60 27.51
CA LYS A 170 6.20 -22.81 27.39
C LYS A 170 7.50 -23.63 27.28
N THR A 171 7.44 -24.95 27.48
CA THR A 171 8.58 -25.87 27.41
C THR A 171 8.90 -26.38 26.00
N GLN A 172 8.11 -26.01 24.98
CA GLN A 172 8.43 -26.29 23.58
C GLN A 172 8.95 -25.03 22.88
N GLU A 173 10.28 -24.89 22.83
CA GLU A 173 10.92 -24.00 21.87
C GLU A 173 10.76 -24.64 20.48
N ASN A 174 9.76 -24.19 19.72
CA ASN A 174 9.39 -24.78 18.42
C ASN A 174 10.39 -24.47 17.29
N ARG A 175 11.38 -23.61 17.53
CA ARG A 175 12.46 -23.34 16.59
C ARG A 175 13.49 -24.49 16.65
N PRO A 176 13.76 -25.19 15.53
CA PRO A 176 14.84 -26.17 15.49
C PRO A 176 16.19 -25.55 15.89
N PRO A 177 17.05 -26.25 16.64
CA PRO A 177 18.39 -25.77 16.91
C PRO A 177 19.17 -25.70 15.59
N SER A 178 19.84 -24.57 15.32
CA SER A 178 20.66 -24.36 14.11
C SER A 178 21.83 -25.36 13.98
N THR A 179 22.19 -26.05 15.07
CA THR A 179 23.24 -27.07 15.10
C THR A 179 22.83 -28.39 14.42
N SER A 180 22.63 -28.37 13.11
CA SER A 180 22.63 -29.59 12.31
C SER A 180 24.05 -30.11 12.19
N GLN A 181 24.37 -31.16 12.96
CA GLN A 181 25.66 -31.88 12.87
C GLN A 181 25.85 -32.61 11.52
N VAL A 182 24.89 -32.50 10.61
CA VAL A 182 24.94 -32.98 9.22
C VAL A 182 25.13 -31.76 8.33
N PRO A 183 26.24 -31.64 7.57
CA PRO A 183 26.43 -30.55 6.62
C PRO A 183 25.45 -30.70 5.45
N GLN A 184 24.30 -30.03 5.56
CA GLN A 184 23.35 -29.88 4.46
C GLN A 184 23.70 -28.64 3.65
N ARG A 185 23.46 -28.69 2.33
CA ARG A 185 23.69 -27.57 1.43
C ARG A 185 22.67 -26.45 1.73
N PRO A 186 23.09 -25.18 1.88
CA PRO A 186 22.17 -24.05 1.97
C PRO A 186 21.21 -23.99 0.79
N ILE A 187 19.96 -23.60 1.08
CA ILE A 187 18.92 -23.39 0.06
C ILE A 187 19.16 -22.03 -0.59
N LYS A 188 19.00 -21.94 -1.92
CA LYS A 188 18.95 -20.67 -2.65
C LYS A 188 17.51 -20.35 -3.02
N ILE A 189 17.07 -19.13 -2.74
CA ILE A 189 15.72 -18.65 -3.08
C ILE A 189 15.86 -17.32 -3.80
N ALA A 190 15.22 -17.18 -4.96
CA ALA A 190 15.16 -15.91 -5.67
C ALA A 190 13.99 -15.05 -5.18
N HIS A 191 14.14 -13.73 -5.21
CA HIS A 191 13.06 -12.79 -4.93
C HIS A 191 13.18 -11.58 -5.84
N PHE A 192 12.12 -11.36 -6.61
CA PHE A 192 11.94 -10.20 -7.49
C PHE A 192 10.57 -9.57 -7.20
N SER A 193 10.44 -8.27 -7.51
CA SER A 193 9.23 -7.50 -7.28
C SER A 193 9.15 -6.30 -8.22
N ASP A 194 8.00 -5.64 -8.23
CA ASP A 194 7.78 -4.37 -8.91
C ASP A 194 8.26 -4.45 -10.38
N LEU A 195 7.68 -5.39 -11.13
CA LEU A 195 8.03 -5.65 -12.53
C LEU A 195 7.66 -4.45 -13.40
N HIS A 196 6.40 -3.99 -13.27
CA HIS A 196 5.79 -2.94 -14.09
C HIS A 196 6.14 -3.08 -15.57
N ILE A 197 5.80 -4.25 -16.15
CA ILE A 197 6.08 -4.56 -17.54
C ILE A 197 5.21 -3.70 -18.44
N ASP A 198 5.84 -2.90 -19.29
CA ASP A 198 5.18 -2.15 -20.33
C ASP A 198 5.19 -2.98 -21.63
N ASN A 199 4.12 -3.73 -21.87
CA ASN A 199 3.93 -4.48 -23.13
C ASN A 199 3.65 -3.58 -24.35
N LEU A 200 3.54 -2.26 -24.17
CA LEU A 200 3.46 -1.25 -25.24
C LEU A 200 4.80 -0.48 -25.41
N TYR A 201 5.83 -0.83 -24.65
CA TYR A 201 7.16 -0.21 -24.74
C TYR A 201 7.71 -0.32 -26.16
N THR A 202 8.08 0.82 -26.73
CA THR A 202 8.52 0.92 -28.13
C THR A 202 9.98 1.40 -28.17
N PRO A 203 10.96 0.52 -28.47
CA PRO A 203 12.35 0.93 -28.61
C PRO A 203 12.51 2.06 -29.64
N GLY A 204 13.27 3.09 -29.26
CA GLY A 204 13.46 4.32 -30.01
C GLY A 204 12.39 5.40 -29.81
N ALA A 205 11.26 5.09 -29.17
CA ALA A 205 10.25 6.09 -28.81
C ALA A 205 10.79 7.08 -27.77
N ASN A 206 10.16 8.23 -27.62
CA ASN A 206 10.63 9.28 -26.72
C ASN A 206 10.59 8.85 -25.24
N ALA A 207 11.76 8.82 -24.60
CA ALA A 207 11.90 8.60 -23.16
C ALA A 207 11.67 9.87 -22.31
N ASN A 208 11.75 11.06 -22.92
CA ASN A 208 11.55 12.36 -22.27
C ASN A 208 10.27 13.04 -22.80
N CYS A 209 9.12 12.48 -22.43
CA CYS A 209 7.79 12.92 -22.86
C CYS A 209 7.08 13.75 -21.77
N THR A 210 5.88 14.27 -22.08
CA THR A 210 5.09 15.08 -21.12
C THR A 210 4.14 14.25 -20.23
N LYS A 211 4.04 12.93 -20.44
CA LYS A 211 3.20 12.05 -19.62
C LYS A 211 4.00 11.49 -18.42
N PRO A 212 3.35 11.00 -17.35
CA PRO A 212 4.04 10.43 -16.19
C PRO A 212 4.88 9.17 -16.46
N MET A 213 4.67 8.53 -17.61
CA MET A 213 5.47 7.38 -18.08
C MET A 213 5.62 7.46 -19.60
N CYS A 214 6.85 7.29 -20.08
CA CYS A 214 7.23 7.53 -21.48
C CYS A 214 7.56 6.23 -22.24
N CYS A 215 8.40 6.28 -23.28
CA CYS A 215 8.78 5.13 -24.13
C CYS A 215 7.65 4.47 -24.93
N ARG A 216 6.50 5.13 -25.08
CA ARG A 216 5.42 4.75 -26.00
C ARG A 216 5.22 5.83 -27.06
N SER A 217 4.79 5.44 -28.25
CA SER A 217 4.52 6.37 -29.37
C SER A 217 3.17 7.08 -29.21
N TYR A 218 2.95 7.83 -28.12
CA TYR A 218 1.70 8.52 -27.84
C TYR A 218 1.33 9.57 -28.90
N THR A 219 2.32 10.34 -29.36
CA THR A 219 2.18 11.30 -30.46
C THR A 219 3.16 10.99 -31.60
N PRO A 220 2.99 11.58 -32.80
CA PRO A 220 4.00 11.45 -33.87
C PRO A 220 5.39 11.97 -33.49
N ALA A 221 5.49 12.90 -32.52
CA ALA A 221 6.77 13.38 -31.98
C ALA A 221 7.41 12.36 -31.03
N ASP A 222 6.63 11.51 -30.37
CA ASP A 222 7.15 10.44 -29.51
C ASP A 222 7.59 9.20 -30.29
N ALA A 223 7.30 9.13 -31.59
CA ALA A 223 7.62 7.97 -32.41
C ALA A 223 9.14 7.79 -32.63
N PRO A 224 9.62 6.56 -32.86
CA PRO A 224 11.02 6.30 -33.20
C PRO A 224 11.52 7.11 -34.40
N GLY A 225 12.65 7.80 -34.21
CA GLY A 225 13.28 8.65 -35.23
C GLY A 225 12.76 10.09 -35.30
N ASN A 226 11.75 10.46 -34.50
CA ASN A 226 11.16 11.80 -34.47
C ASN A 226 11.46 12.59 -33.17
N ASN A 227 12.31 12.05 -32.29
CA ASN A 227 12.61 12.59 -30.96
C ASN A 227 14.12 12.60 -30.67
N ASP A 228 14.53 13.47 -29.75
CA ASP A 228 15.94 13.65 -29.33
C ASP A 228 16.36 12.77 -28.13
N ALA A 229 15.44 11.99 -27.57
CA ALA A 229 15.66 11.13 -26.39
C ALA A 229 15.16 9.68 -26.63
N PRO A 230 15.75 8.94 -27.58
CA PRO A 230 15.25 7.64 -27.99
C PRO A 230 15.48 6.56 -26.92
N ALA A 231 14.39 5.94 -26.49
CA ALA A 231 14.34 4.84 -25.53
C ALA A 231 15.18 3.63 -25.99
N GLY A 232 15.99 3.07 -25.10
CA GLY A 232 16.80 1.90 -25.40
C GLY A 232 16.00 0.59 -25.41
N PRO A 233 16.40 -0.45 -26.16
CA PRO A 233 15.66 -1.71 -26.25
C PRO A 233 15.52 -2.51 -24.94
N PHE A 234 16.30 -2.21 -23.90
CA PHE A 234 16.24 -2.89 -22.60
C PHE A 234 15.78 -1.99 -21.43
N GLY A 235 15.33 -0.77 -21.71
CA GLY A 235 14.69 0.10 -20.72
C GLY A 235 15.32 1.49 -20.63
N ASP A 236 14.60 2.36 -19.91
CA ASP A 236 14.99 3.74 -19.57
C ASP A 236 14.42 4.08 -18.19
N HIS A 237 15.08 4.93 -17.41
CA HIS A 237 14.65 5.32 -16.06
C HIS A 237 13.34 6.14 -15.99
N ASN A 238 12.78 6.58 -17.13
CA ASN A 238 11.52 7.34 -17.20
C ASN A 238 10.31 6.51 -17.67
N CYS A 239 10.46 5.18 -17.71
CA CYS A 239 9.53 4.28 -18.40
C CYS A 239 9.29 2.96 -17.63
N GLY A 240 8.19 2.27 -17.97
CA GLY A 240 7.98 0.90 -17.54
C GLY A 240 9.03 -0.06 -18.12
N ALA A 241 9.14 -1.25 -17.55
CA ALA A 241 10.14 -2.24 -17.97
C ALA A 241 9.72 -2.91 -19.29
N PRO A 242 10.57 -2.94 -20.34
CA PRO A 242 10.27 -3.74 -21.52
C PRO A 242 10.39 -5.24 -21.22
N LEU A 243 9.58 -6.06 -21.89
CA LEU A 243 9.66 -7.53 -21.87
C LEU A 243 11.08 -8.09 -22.11
N ARG A 244 11.93 -7.37 -22.84
CA ARG A 244 13.34 -7.77 -23.04
C ARG A 244 14.16 -7.75 -21.75
N LEU A 245 13.88 -6.80 -20.85
CA LEU A 245 14.51 -6.71 -19.54
C LEU A 245 14.04 -7.84 -18.64
N GLU A 246 12.72 -8.09 -18.58
CA GLU A 246 12.08 -9.21 -17.87
C GLU A 246 12.73 -10.55 -18.24
N ASN A 247 12.77 -10.87 -19.53
CA ASN A 247 13.35 -12.13 -20.02
C ASN A 247 14.86 -12.25 -19.71
N SER A 248 15.60 -11.14 -19.71
CA SER A 248 17.02 -11.15 -19.33
C SER A 248 17.22 -11.43 -17.83
N MET A 249 16.34 -10.91 -16.98
CA MET A 249 16.33 -11.19 -15.55
C MET A 249 16.05 -12.67 -15.28
N TYR A 250 15.02 -13.23 -15.93
CA TYR A 250 14.68 -14.64 -15.75
C TYR A 250 15.82 -15.58 -16.18
N ALA A 251 16.52 -15.29 -17.27
CA ALA A 251 17.72 -16.03 -17.67
C ALA A 251 18.84 -15.95 -16.61
N ALA A 252 19.02 -14.80 -15.96
CA ALA A 252 19.99 -14.63 -14.87
C ALA A 252 19.58 -15.39 -13.60
N ILE A 253 18.30 -15.38 -13.23
CA ILE A 253 17.76 -16.16 -12.10
C ILE A 253 17.92 -17.66 -12.36
N GLN A 254 17.57 -18.14 -13.55
CA GLN A 254 17.73 -19.54 -13.95
C GLN A 254 19.20 -20.00 -13.82
N ALA A 255 20.15 -19.19 -14.25
CA ALA A 255 21.59 -19.47 -14.15
C ALA A 255 22.11 -19.55 -12.71
N LEU A 256 21.40 -18.97 -11.73
CA LEU A 256 21.70 -19.07 -10.30
C LEU A 256 21.05 -20.30 -9.63
N SER A 257 20.11 -20.95 -10.34
CA SER A 257 19.40 -22.18 -9.99
C SER A 257 18.83 -22.18 -8.56
N PRO A 258 17.86 -21.29 -8.26
CA PRO A 258 17.14 -21.30 -6.99
C PRO A 258 16.25 -22.54 -6.86
N GLU A 259 16.00 -22.97 -5.63
CA GLU A 259 15.04 -24.05 -5.32
C GLU A 259 13.60 -23.60 -5.63
N PHE A 260 13.30 -22.34 -5.34
CA PHE A 260 12.06 -21.65 -5.70
C PHE A 260 12.24 -20.14 -5.74
N SER A 261 11.26 -19.45 -6.32
CA SER A 261 11.19 -17.99 -6.39
C SER A 261 10.03 -17.44 -5.57
N ILE A 262 10.25 -16.28 -4.96
CA ILE A 262 9.22 -15.42 -4.36
C ILE A 262 8.98 -14.26 -5.33
N PHE A 263 7.71 -13.96 -5.62
CA PHE A 263 7.34 -12.79 -6.43
C PHE A 263 6.30 -11.95 -5.69
N THR A 264 6.64 -10.71 -5.34
CA THR A 264 5.80 -9.89 -4.45
C THR A 264 4.85 -8.91 -5.17
N GLY A 265 4.57 -9.11 -6.46
CA GLY A 265 3.49 -8.42 -7.18
C GLY A 265 3.93 -7.24 -8.04
N ASP A 266 2.96 -6.43 -8.46
CA ASP A 266 3.11 -5.28 -9.36
C ASP A 266 3.67 -5.63 -10.75
N ILE A 267 2.84 -6.37 -11.49
CA ILE A 267 3.05 -6.72 -12.91
C ILE A 267 2.74 -5.53 -13.82
N VAL A 268 1.62 -4.83 -13.57
CA VAL A 268 1.06 -3.81 -14.46
C VAL A 268 1.85 -2.50 -14.37
N ASP A 269 2.07 -1.84 -15.50
CA ASP A 269 2.85 -0.60 -15.57
C ASP A 269 2.16 0.65 -15.01
N HIS A 270 2.94 1.74 -14.87
CA HIS A 270 2.49 2.99 -14.26
C HIS A 270 1.55 3.84 -15.13
N ALA A 271 1.13 3.40 -16.32
CA ALA A 271 0.11 4.07 -17.13
C ALA A 271 -1.32 3.86 -16.60
N ILE A 272 -1.50 4.02 -15.28
CA ILE A 272 -2.72 3.83 -14.49
C ILE A 272 -3.91 4.69 -14.94
N TRP A 273 -3.70 5.66 -15.82
CA TRP A 273 -4.76 6.43 -16.49
C TRP A 273 -5.40 5.71 -17.69
N SER A 274 -4.81 4.60 -18.13
CA SER A 274 -5.18 3.85 -19.34
C SER A 274 -5.37 2.34 -19.08
N THR A 275 -5.59 1.94 -17.83
CA THR A 275 -5.82 0.53 -17.45
C THR A 275 -7.27 0.09 -17.65
N SER A 276 -7.48 -1.23 -17.73
CA SER A 276 -8.80 -1.86 -17.81
C SER A 276 -8.76 -3.28 -17.25
N VAL A 277 -9.91 -3.85 -16.91
CA VAL A 277 -10.00 -5.24 -16.42
C VAL A 277 -9.45 -6.22 -17.48
N GLU A 278 -9.75 -5.98 -18.76
CA GLU A 278 -9.31 -6.80 -19.87
C GLU A 278 -7.79 -6.70 -20.10
N HIS A 279 -7.24 -5.48 -20.04
CA HIS A 279 -5.80 -5.25 -20.19
C HIS A 279 -5.03 -5.87 -19.03
N ASN A 280 -5.34 -5.52 -17.78
CA ASN A 280 -4.67 -6.06 -16.60
C ASN A 280 -4.79 -7.59 -16.54
N SER A 281 -5.94 -8.17 -16.92
CA SER A 281 -6.09 -9.63 -17.03
C SER A 281 -5.13 -10.27 -18.04
N ALA A 282 -4.82 -9.58 -19.14
CA ALA A 282 -3.88 -10.04 -20.16
C ALA A 282 -2.42 -9.88 -19.70
N GLU A 283 -2.06 -8.76 -19.09
CA GLU A 283 -0.73 -8.50 -18.50
C GLU A 283 -0.38 -9.58 -17.45
N ILE A 284 -1.24 -9.73 -16.46
CA ILE A 284 -1.06 -10.68 -15.34
C ILE A 284 -0.93 -12.11 -15.86
N LYS A 285 -1.78 -12.50 -16.82
CA LYS A 285 -1.73 -13.83 -17.42
C LYS A 285 -0.40 -14.04 -18.18
N THR A 286 0.04 -13.04 -18.94
CA THR A 286 1.27 -13.11 -19.75
C THR A 286 2.51 -13.22 -18.86
N ALA A 287 2.66 -12.38 -17.84
CA ALA A 287 3.79 -12.46 -16.91
C ALA A 287 3.89 -13.82 -16.21
N TYR A 288 2.77 -14.37 -15.68
CA TYR A 288 2.78 -15.72 -15.09
C TYR A 288 2.94 -16.86 -16.11
N GLN A 289 2.75 -16.60 -17.41
CA GLN A 289 3.16 -17.54 -18.47
C GLN A 289 4.69 -17.48 -18.66
N HIS A 290 5.29 -16.30 -18.81
CA HIS A 290 6.74 -16.14 -18.95
C HIS A 290 7.50 -16.73 -17.75
N MET A 291 7.08 -16.43 -16.52
CA MET A 291 7.65 -17.02 -15.29
C MET A 291 7.69 -18.56 -15.32
N ALA A 292 6.66 -19.19 -15.90
CA ALA A 292 6.56 -20.65 -15.98
C ALA A 292 7.35 -21.25 -17.17
N GLU A 293 7.70 -20.45 -18.16
CA GLU A 293 8.48 -20.85 -19.34
C GLU A 293 10.00 -20.77 -19.08
N HIS A 294 10.42 -20.07 -18.02
CA HIS A 294 11.82 -19.72 -17.75
C HIS A 294 12.56 -20.57 -16.69
N ASP A 295 11.95 -21.62 -16.13
CA ASP A 295 12.58 -22.57 -15.18
C ASP A 295 13.29 -21.92 -13.97
N ILE A 296 12.64 -20.91 -13.38
CA ILE A 296 13.09 -20.18 -12.17
C ILE A 296 12.62 -20.85 -10.87
N GLY A 297 12.38 -22.16 -10.90
CA GLY A 297 11.71 -22.93 -9.85
C GLY A 297 10.22 -22.58 -9.68
N PRO A 298 9.53 -23.13 -8.65
CA PRO A 298 8.17 -22.75 -8.32
C PRO A 298 8.08 -21.27 -7.93
N VAL A 299 7.05 -20.55 -8.38
CA VAL A 299 6.86 -19.13 -8.06
C VAL A 299 5.75 -18.97 -7.02
N TYR A 300 6.11 -18.47 -5.84
CA TYR A 300 5.18 -18.10 -4.78
C TYR A 300 4.87 -16.61 -4.87
N GLY A 301 3.74 -16.29 -5.49
CA GLY A 301 3.26 -14.92 -5.73
C GLY A 301 2.59 -14.28 -4.53
N ALA A 302 2.53 -12.95 -4.51
CA ALA A 302 1.54 -12.13 -3.79
C ALA A 302 0.93 -11.08 -4.74
N VAL A 303 -0.18 -10.46 -4.34
CA VAL A 303 -0.87 -9.42 -5.13
C VAL A 303 -0.38 -8.03 -4.72
N GLY A 304 0.10 -7.25 -5.68
CA GLY A 304 0.47 -5.84 -5.53
C GLY A 304 -0.69 -4.88 -5.74
N ASN A 305 -0.43 -3.58 -5.73
CA ASN A 305 -1.48 -2.56 -5.82
C ASN A 305 -1.80 -2.15 -7.27
N HIS A 306 -0.91 -2.40 -8.23
CA HIS A 306 -1.12 -2.12 -9.66
C HIS A 306 -1.90 -3.21 -10.40
N GLU A 307 -2.03 -4.43 -9.86
CA GLU A 307 -2.83 -5.50 -10.48
C GLU A 307 -4.29 -5.08 -10.76
N MET A 308 -4.88 -4.23 -9.92
CA MET A 308 -6.30 -3.85 -10.02
C MET A 308 -6.54 -2.74 -11.05
N SER A 309 -7.73 -2.72 -11.64
CA SER A 309 -8.26 -1.60 -12.42
C SER A 309 -9.65 -1.23 -11.87
N PRO A 310 -9.83 -0.10 -11.16
CA PRO A 310 -8.82 0.93 -10.84
C PRO A 310 -7.66 0.42 -9.99
N PHE A 311 -6.47 1.01 -10.15
CA PHE A 311 -5.31 0.72 -9.29
C PHE A 311 -5.65 0.96 -7.80
N ASN A 312 -4.99 0.22 -6.91
CA ASN A 312 -5.18 0.21 -5.45
C ASN A 312 -6.56 -0.29 -4.96
N ALA A 313 -7.53 -0.52 -5.85
CA ALA A 313 -8.94 -0.68 -5.51
C ALA A 313 -9.37 -2.12 -5.17
N LEU A 314 -8.62 -2.82 -4.30
CA LEU A 314 -9.02 -4.17 -3.84
C LEU A 314 -10.20 -4.06 -2.85
N SER A 315 -11.41 -4.34 -3.33
CA SER A 315 -12.62 -4.31 -2.50
C SER A 315 -12.64 -5.45 -1.47
N PRO A 316 -12.81 -5.17 -0.17
CA PRO A 316 -13.22 -6.19 0.79
C PRO A 316 -14.58 -6.78 0.40
N LYS A 317 -14.77 -8.09 0.50
CA LYS A 317 -16.01 -8.80 0.07
C LYS A 317 -17.31 -8.19 0.56
N HIS A 318 -17.32 -7.62 1.76
CA HIS A 318 -18.51 -7.04 2.37
C HIS A 318 -18.91 -5.68 1.76
N LEU A 319 -18.05 -5.05 0.96
CA LEU A 319 -18.30 -3.82 0.20
C LEU A 319 -18.57 -4.08 -1.28
N GLY A 320 -18.19 -5.24 -1.80
CA GLY A 320 -18.42 -5.63 -3.19
C GLY A 320 -17.52 -6.77 -3.63
N ASN A 321 -17.62 -7.11 -4.91
CA ASN A 321 -16.91 -8.23 -5.53
C ASN A 321 -16.05 -7.76 -6.73
N SER A 322 -15.60 -6.50 -6.73
CA SER A 322 -14.84 -5.93 -7.86
C SER A 322 -13.48 -6.58 -8.05
N ALA A 323 -12.95 -7.29 -7.04
CA ALA A 323 -11.72 -8.07 -7.13
C ALA A 323 -11.91 -9.50 -7.68
N ASP A 324 -13.14 -9.98 -7.88
CA ASP A 324 -13.42 -11.36 -8.32
C ASP A 324 -12.71 -11.76 -9.62
N TRP A 325 -12.55 -10.82 -10.56
CA TRP A 325 -11.90 -11.09 -11.85
C TRP A 325 -10.40 -11.36 -11.64
N LEU A 326 -9.75 -10.54 -10.81
CA LEU A 326 -8.33 -10.64 -10.48
C LEU A 326 -8.06 -11.99 -9.78
N TYR A 327 -8.85 -12.31 -8.76
CA TYR A 327 -8.76 -13.56 -8.02
C TYR A 327 -8.93 -14.79 -8.93
N LYS A 328 -9.80 -14.74 -9.94
CA LYS A 328 -9.96 -15.80 -10.95
C LYS A 328 -8.76 -15.91 -11.90
N VAL A 329 -8.11 -14.80 -12.26
CA VAL A 329 -6.90 -14.81 -13.10
C VAL A 329 -5.73 -15.41 -12.32
N ILE A 330 -5.45 -14.91 -11.10
CA ILE A 330 -4.32 -15.39 -10.30
C ILE A 330 -4.52 -16.82 -9.79
N ASN A 331 -5.75 -17.25 -9.44
CA ASN A 331 -6.00 -18.66 -9.07
C ASN A 331 -5.62 -19.62 -10.20
N ARG A 332 -5.99 -19.30 -11.45
CA ARG A 332 -5.57 -20.08 -12.62
C ARG A 332 -4.06 -20.05 -12.81
N ALA A 333 -3.45 -18.88 -12.70
CA ALA A 333 -2.01 -18.70 -12.88
C ALA A 333 -1.19 -19.50 -11.86
N TRP A 334 -1.47 -19.30 -10.57
CA TRP A 334 -0.74 -19.89 -9.44
C TRP A 334 -1.00 -21.39 -9.26
N SER A 335 -2.14 -21.92 -9.72
CA SER A 335 -2.52 -23.34 -9.52
C SER A 335 -1.46 -24.35 -9.97
N ARG A 336 -0.59 -23.98 -10.92
CA ARG A 336 0.56 -24.79 -11.37
C ARG A 336 1.64 -25.02 -10.31
N TRP A 337 1.77 -24.11 -9.33
CA TRP A 337 2.78 -24.16 -8.27
C TRP A 337 2.19 -24.51 -6.90
N ILE A 338 0.97 -24.04 -6.60
CA ILE A 338 0.34 -24.17 -5.26
C ILE A 338 -0.87 -25.12 -5.23
N GLY A 339 -1.26 -25.69 -6.37
CA GLY A 339 -2.50 -26.46 -6.52
C GLY A 339 -3.75 -25.60 -6.50
N SER A 340 -4.92 -26.24 -6.48
CA SER A 340 -6.20 -25.53 -6.34
C SER A 340 -6.43 -25.08 -4.90
N GLN A 341 -6.50 -23.77 -4.67
CA GLN A 341 -6.64 -23.18 -3.33
C GLN A 341 -7.91 -22.33 -3.25
N PRO A 342 -8.93 -22.71 -2.43
CA PRO A 342 -10.18 -21.95 -2.30
C PRO A 342 -9.97 -20.50 -1.86
N ASP A 343 -8.97 -20.26 -1.01
CA ASP A 343 -8.59 -18.93 -0.52
C ASP A 343 -8.10 -17.99 -1.65
N VAL A 344 -7.57 -18.52 -2.75
CA VAL A 344 -7.10 -17.66 -3.86
C VAL A 344 -8.27 -17.15 -4.68
N GLU A 345 -9.22 -18.02 -5.03
CA GLU A 345 -10.48 -17.60 -5.68
C GLU A 345 -11.33 -16.70 -4.77
N ALA A 346 -11.26 -16.94 -3.46
CA ALA A 346 -12.01 -16.16 -2.49
C ALA A 346 -11.38 -14.79 -2.21
N LEU A 347 -10.08 -14.71 -1.91
CA LEU A 347 -9.44 -13.59 -1.22
C LEU A 347 -8.09 -13.18 -1.85
N GLY A 348 -7.64 -13.88 -2.90
CA GLY A 348 -6.35 -13.63 -3.54
C GLY A 348 -5.13 -14.05 -2.73
N VAL A 349 -5.29 -14.96 -1.76
CA VAL A 349 -4.25 -15.40 -0.81
C VAL A 349 -4.21 -16.92 -0.70
N TYR A 350 -3.11 -17.47 -0.19
CA TYR A 350 -2.95 -18.92 0.04
C TYR A 350 -2.02 -19.22 1.22
N SER A 351 -1.98 -20.49 1.60
CA SER A 351 -1.07 -21.06 2.58
C SER A 351 -0.67 -22.44 2.06
N VAL A 352 0.61 -22.63 1.74
CA VAL A 352 1.11 -23.85 1.09
C VAL A 352 2.46 -24.25 1.64
N LYS A 353 2.70 -25.56 1.75
CA LYS A 353 4.01 -26.10 2.13
C LYS A 353 4.91 -26.14 0.90
N ALA A 354 6.08 -25.50 0.95
CA ALA A 354 7.03 -25.55 -0.16
C ALA A 354 7.51 -27.00 -0.35
N THR A 355 7.43 -27.49 -1.60
CA THR A 355 7.59 -28.91 -1.93
C THR A 355 8.90 -29.48 -1.39
N GLY A 356 8.84 -30.64 -0.71
CA GLY A 356 10.02 -31.31 -0.17
C GLY A 356 10.61 -30.70 1.11
N THR A 357 10.10 -29.57 1.59
CA THR A 357 10.63 -28.85 2.76
C THR A 357 9.70 -28.95 3.98
N ASN A 358 10.16 -28.43 5.14
CA ASN A 358 9.30 -28.15 6.30
C ASN A 358 8.94 -26.65 6.45
N LEU A 359 8.96 -25.92 5.33
CA LEU A 359 8.64 -24.50 5.23
C LEU A 359 7.24 -24.31 4.64
N ARG A 360 6.44 -23.45 5.27
CA ARG A 360 5.15 -22.98 4.78
C ARG A 360 5.28 -21.55 4.27
N ILE A 361 4.75 -21.31 3.08
CA ILE A 361 4.61 -19.98 2.49
C ILE A 361 3.16 -19.53 2.69
N ILE A 362 2.96 -18.38 3.32
CA ILE A 362 1.65 -17.74 3.47
C ILE A 362 1.68 -16.43 2.67
N SER A 363 0.87 -16.36 1.61
CA SER A 363 0.64 -15.10 0.90
C SER A 363 -0.35 -14.24 1.67
N LEU A 364 -0.05 -12.95 1.74
CA LEU A 364 -0.83 -11.91 2.42
C LEU A 364 -1.48 -10.94 1.43
N SER A 365 -2.67 -10.45 1.75
CA SER A 365 -3.35 -9.37 1.02
C SER A 365 -3.06 -8.00 1.65
N THR A 366 -1.80 -7.55 1.58
CA THR A 366 -1.35 -6.29 2.23
C THR A 366 -2.12 -5.06 1.75
N ASN A 367 -2.65 -5.11 0.53
CA ASN A 367 -3.61 -4.14 -0.04
C ASN A 367 -4.85 -3.86 0.83
N MET A 368 -5.25 -4.79 1.72
CA MET A 368 -6.35 -4.58 2.67
C MET A 368 -5.96 -3.65 3.84
N TRP A 369 -4.69 -3.25 3.93
CA TRP A 369 -4.14 -2.39 4.96
C TRP A 369 -3.57 -1.07 4.39
N TYR A 370 -3.74 -0.84 3.08
CA TYR A 370 -3.19 0.30 2.34
C TYR A 370 -4.05 1.56 2.43
N THR A 371 -3.42 2.68 2.76
CA THR A 371 -4.05 4.00 2.86
C THR A 371 -4.63 4.50 1.53
N LEU A 372 -4.08 4.11 0.37
CA LEU A 372 -4.64 4.48 -0.93
C LEU A 372 -5.72 3.51 -1.45
N ASN A 373 -6.03 2.43 -0.73
CA ASN A 373 -7.21 1.60 -1.02
C ASN A 373 -8.48 2.27 -0.47
N TRP A 374 -9.08 3.16 -1.27
CA TRP A 374 -10.18 4.03 -0.82
C TRP A 374 -11.47 3.31 -0.41
N PHE A 375 -11.62 2.00 -0.65
CA PHE A 375 -12.74 1.24 -0.08
C PHE A 375 -12.71 1.25 1.46
N LEU A 376 -11.52 1.26 2.05
CA LEU A 376 -11.33 1.07 3.50
C LEU A 376 -11.84 2.25 4.34
N TYR A 377 -12.02 3.44 3.75
CA TYR A 377 -12.63 4.60 4.41
C TYR A 377 -14.18 4.58 4.44
N GLN A 378 -14.84 3.70 3.68
CA GLN A 378 -16.31 3.68 3.59
C GLN A 378 -16.97 3.05 4.82
N GLN A 379 -16.52 1.87 5.20
CA GLN A 379 -16.97 1.13 6.38
C GLN A 379 -15.74 0.39 6.93
N PRO A 380 -14.93 1.04 7.79
CA PRO A 380 -13.72 0.42 8.31
C PRO A 380 -14.10 -0.82 9.13
N ARG A 381 -13.22 -1.81 9.10
CA ARG A 381 -13.25 -2.96 9.98
C ARG A 381 -11.84 -3.15 10.54
N GLN A 382 -11.77 -3.73 11.73
CA GLN A 382 -10.50 -4.14 12.33
C GLN A 382 -9.75 -5.15 11.44
N ASP A 383 -10.50 -6.06 10.81
CA ASP A 383 -9.98 -7.10 9.93
C ASP A 383 -10.68 -7.07 8.54
N PRO A 384 -10.24 -6.19 7.62
CA PRO A 384 -10.79 -6.13 6.27
C PRO A 384 -10.36 -7.37 5.46
N GLY A 385 -11.34 -8.21 5.12
CA GLY A 385 -11.10 -9.45 4.36
C GLY A 385 -10.91 -10.72 5.21
N ASP A 386 -11.07 -10.61 6.53
CA ASP A 386 -10.87 -11.71 7.50
C ASP A 386 -9.42 -12.28 7.49
N GLU A 387 -8.46 -11.45 7.08
CA GLU A 387 -7.07 -11.80 6.82
C GLU A 387 -6.25 -11.95 8.11
N LEU A 388 -6.45 -11.10 9.12
CA LEU A 388 -5.78 -11.23 10.41
C LEU A 388 -6.25 -12.51 11.13
N ALA A 389 -7.56 -12.75 11.14
CA ALA A 389 -8.15 -13.97 11.69
C ALA A 389 -7.72 -15.22 10.93
N ARG A 390 -7.53 -15.13 9.60
CA ARG A 390 -6.97 -16.19 8.76
C ARG A 390 -5.49 -16.46 9.09
N LEU A 391 -4.67 -15.42 9.12
CA LEU A 391 -3.24 -15.51 9.41
C LEU A 391 -2.98 -16.17 10.79
N VAL A 392 -3.77 -15.83 11.82
CA VAL A 392 -3.70 -16.50 13.13
C VAL A 392 -3.95 -18.01 13.01
N ARG A 393 -4.96 -18.45 12.24
CA ARG A 393 -5.25 -19.89 12.05
C ARG A 393 -4.12 -20.61 11.33
N GLU A 394 -3.56 -20.00 10.28
CA GLU A 394 -2.47 -20.60 9.51
C GLU A 394 -1.16 -20.68 10.29
N LEU A 395 -0.82 -19.64 11.05
CA LEU A 395 0.36 -19.63 11.92
C LEU A 395 0.22 -20.60 13.11
N ASP A 396 -0.97 -20.70 13.70
CA ASP A 396 -1.27 -21.68 14.76
C ASP A 396 -1.18 -23.12 14.26
N ALA A 397 -1.68 -23.39 13.05
CA ALA A 397 -1.55 -24.69 12.40
C ALA A 397 -0.08 -25.03 12.10
N ALA A 398 0.70 -24.06 11.59
CA ALA A 398 2.13 -24.23 11.34
C ALA A 398 2.92 -24.47 12.63
N GLU A 399 2.65 -23.69 13.68
CA GLU A 399 3.27 -23.85 15.01
C GLU A 399 3.01 -25.26 15.57
N LYS A 400 1.78 -25.76 15.46
CA LYS A 400 1.39 -27.11 15.90
C LYS A 400 1.97 -28.23 15.04
N ALA A 401 2.24 -27.95 13.76
CA ALA A 401 2.90 -28.88 12.84
C ALA A 401 4.44 -28.87 12.96
N GLY A 402 5.02 -27.96 13.78
CA GLY A 402 6.47 -27.77 13.86
C GLY A 402 7.06 -27.20 12.56
N GLU A 403 6.26 -26.49 11.77
CA GLU A 403 6.67 -25.89 10.50
C GLU A 403 7.27 -24.50 10.73
N ARG A 404 8.21 -24.12 9.86
CA ARG A 404 8.71 -22.73 9.78
C ARG A 404 7.90 -21.98 8.73
N VAL A 405 7.73 -20.67 8.89
CA VAL A 405 6.85 -19.87 8.02
C VAL A 405 7.59 -18.71 7.37
N TYR A 406 7.36 -18.53 6.07
CA TYR A 406 7.57 -17.26 5.37
C TYR A 406 6.24 -16.57 5.12
N LEU A 407 6.18 -15.29 5.45
CA LEU A 407 5.09 -14.41 5.04
C LEU A 407 5.51 -13.66 3.78
N VAL A 408 4.66 -13.65 2.76
CA VAL A 408 4.92 -12.99 1.47
C VAL A 408 3.78 -12.02 1.23
N GLY A 409 4.07 -10.74 1.07
CA GLY A 409 3.10 -9.71 0.74
C GLY A 409 3.71 -8.69 -0.21
N HIS A 410 2.91 -7.77 -0.75
CA HIS A 410 3.47 -6.72 -1.59
C HIS A 410 4.06 -5.59 -0.74
N MET A 411 3.23 -4.95 0.08
CA MET A 411 3.63 -3.78 0.85
C MET A 411 4.22 -4.14 2.21
N PRO A 412 5.32 -3.49 2.64
CA PRO A 412 5.84 -3.61 3.99
C PRO A 412 5.05 -2.78 5.00
N LEU A 413 4.64 -3.37 6.13
CA LEU A 413 3.66 -2.73 7.03
C LEU A 413 4.23 -1.66 7.97
N GLY A 414 5.54 -1.45 7.96
CA GLY A 414 6.18 -0.31 8.62
C GLY A 414 6.13 0.99 7.81
N ALA A 415 5.76 0.94 6.53
CA ALA A 415 5.69 2.13 5.67
C ALA A 415 4.55 3.08 6.10
N SER A 416 4.70 4.36 5.78
CA SER A 416 3.75 5.44 6.13
C SER A 416 2.39 5.32 5.44
N ASP A 417 2.30 4.47 4.43
CA ASP A 417 1.10 4.17 3.66
C ASP A 417 0.33 2.94 4.17
N SER A 418 0.82 2.26 5.22
CA SER A 418 0.08 1.22 5.94
C SER A 418 -0.71 1.80 7.10
N PHE A 419 -2.02 1.52 7.19
CA PHE A 419 -2.86 1.95 8.30
C PHE A 419 -2.30 1.51 9.66
N HIS A 420 -2.20 2.45 10.60
CA HIS A 420 -1.64 2.21 11.93
C HIS A 420 -2.36 1.09 12.69
N ASP A 421 -3.70 1.06 12.64
CA ASP A 421 -4.51 0.02 13.28
C ASP A 421 -4.13 -1.38 12.76
N ALA A 422 -4.19 -1.58 11.45
CA ALA A 422 -3.92 -2.86 10.81
C ALA A 422 -2.46 -3.32 11.00
N SER A 423 -1.50 -2.40 10.85
CA SER A 423 -0.08 -2.65 11.10
C SER A 423 0.17 -3.06 12.56
N ASN A 424 -0.49 -2.41 13.53
CA ASN A 424 -0.41 -2.78 14.94
C ASN A 424 -0.96 -4.18 15.19
N TYR A 425 -2.15 -4.50 14.67
CA TYR A 425 -2.75 -5.82 14.85
C TYR A 425 -1.92 -6.94 14.20
N PHE A 426 -1.32 -6.69 13.04
CA PHE A 426 -0.38 -7.61 12.41
C PHE A 426 0.90 -7.80 13.25
N ASP A 427 1.49 -6.72 13.77
CA ASP A 427 2.68 -6.77 14.64
C ASP A 427 2.42 -7.55 15.95
N GLN A 428 1.20 -7.53 16.49
CA GLN A 428 0.79 -8.42 17.60
C GLN A 428 0.85 -9.90 17.20
N ILE A 429 0.41 -10.25 15.98
CA ILE A 429 0.46 -11.63 15.44
C ILE A 429 1.92 -12.05 15.21
N VAL A 430 2.75 -11.19 14.62
CA VAL A 430 4.19 -11.44 14.44
C VAL A 430 4.85 -11.70 15.79
N ASN A 431 4.58 -10.88 16.81
CA ASN A 431 5.10 -11.08 18.16
C ASN A 431 4.64 -12.39 18.81
N ARG A 432 3.39 -12.82 18.61
CA ARG A 432 2.87 -14.11 19.11
C ARG A 432 3.55 -15.31 18.43
N TYR A 433 3.87 -15.23 17.14
CA TYR A 433 4.38 -16.34 16.34
C TYR A 433 5.84 -16.16 15.86
N LYS A 434 6.62 -15.28 16.52
CA LYS A 434 8.04 -15.00 16.20
C LYS A 434 8.95 -16.23 16.18
N ASP A 435 8.57 -17.28 16.90
CA ASP A 435 9.33 -18.54 16.98
C ASP A 435 8.93 -19.54 15.87
N THR A 436 7.88 -19.23 15.10
CA THR A 436 7.37 -19.98 13.93
C THR A 436 7.74 -19.26 12.63
N ILE A 437 7.60 -17.94 12.59
CA ILE A 437 7.99 -17.08 11.46
C ILE A 437 9.53 -17.08 11.34
N ALA A 438 10.03 -17.29 10.13
CA ALA A 438 11.47 -17.27 9.82
C ALA A 438 11.90 -15.98 9.12
N ALA A 439 11.07 -15.44 8.22
CA ALA A 439 11.26 -14.16 7.56
C ALA A 439 9.94 -13.68 6.92
N MET A 440 9.88 -12.40 6.59
CA MET A 440 8.79 -11.78 5.83
C MET A 440 9.37 -11.07 4.60
N PHE A 441 8.70 -11.15 3.45
CA PHE A 441 9.21 -10.67 2.15
C PHE A 441 8.20 -9.75 1.47
N TYR A 442 8.70 -8.60 0.98
CA TYR A 442 7.91 -7.49 0.42
C TYR A 442 8.63 -6.80 -0.75
N GLY A 443 7.94 -5.94 -1.49
CA GLY A 443 8.44 -5.05 -2.55
C GLY A 443 7.90 -3.63 -2.37
N HIS A 444 7.11 -3.13 -3.33
CA HIS A 444 6.31 -1.89 -3.31
C HIS A 444 7.10 -0.58 -3.31
N THR A 445 8.09 -0.47 -2.44
CA THR A 445 8.89 0.75 -2.29
C THR A 445 9.92 0.95 -3.41
N HIS A 446 10.10 -0.07 -4.25
CA HIS A 446 11.15 -0.20 -5.27
C HIS A 446 12.60 -0.10 -4.76
N LEU A 447 12.84 0.02 -3.46
CA LEU A 447 14.16 0.26 -2.86
C LEU A 447 14.73 -1.00 -2.22
N ASP A 448 16.06 -1.11 -2.19
CA ASP A 448 16.75 -2.16 -1.43
C ASP A 448 16.83 -1.76 0.05
N HIS A 449 15.97 -2.34 0.90
CA HIS A 449 15.99 -2.10 2.35
C HIS A 449 15.31 -3.23 3.17
N PHE A 450 15.11 -3.00 4.47
CA PHE A 450 14.53 -3.93 5.43
C PHE A 450 13.75 -3.17 6.52
N GLN A 451 12.92 -3.87 7.29
CA GLN A 451 12.28 -3.34 8.51
C GLN A 451 12.36 -4.36 9.65
N LEU A 452 12.55 -3.87 10.87
CA LEU A 452 12.65 -4.68 12.09
C LEU A 452 11.37 -4.60 12.93
N SER A 453 10.83 -5.77 13.28
CA SER A 453 9.78 -5.88 14.31
C SER A 453 10.41 -6.00 15.69
N TYR A 454 9.79 -5.37 16.69
CA TYR A 454 10.21 -5.39 18.09
C TYR A 454 9.07 -5.87 19.00
N CYS A 455 9.39 -6.53 20.12
CA CYS A 455 8.39 -6.76 21.16
C CYS A 455 8.22 -5.56 22.12
N ASP A 456 9.14 -4.60 22.10
CA ASP A 456 9.02 -3.29 22.76
C ASP A 456 9.65 -2.19 21.88
N TYR A 457 8.81 -1.50 21.09
CA TYR A 457 9.23 -0.40 20.24
C TYR A 457 9.62 0.88 21.01
N GLY A 458 9.30 0.98 22.31
CA GLY A 458 9.76 2.09 23.16
C GLY A 458 11.23 1.98 23.56
N ASN A 459 11.85 0.81 23.33
CA ASN A 459 13.18 0.45 23.81
C ASN A 459 13.82 -0.53 22.81
N ARG A 460 14.03 -0.07 21.58
CA ARG A 460 14.47 -0.88 20.43
C ARG A 460 15.93 -1.32 20.63
N ARG A 461 16.18 -2.62 20.76
CA ARG A 461 17.48 -3.24 21.06
C ARG A 461 17.69 -4.55 20.31
N ALA A 462 18.92 -5.06 20.32
CA ALA A 462 19.24 -6.35 19.69
C ALA A 462 18.51 -7.54 20.33
N ASP A 463 18.28 -7.52 21.66
CA ASP A 463 17.66 -8.61 22.42
C ASP A 463 16.13 -8.68 22.28
N ASN A 464 15.49 -7.61 21.81
CA ASN A 464 14.03 -7.52 21.64
C ASN A 464 13.57 -7.28 20.19
N ALA A 465 14.50 -7.30 19.23
CA ALA A 465 14.20 -7.45 17.81
C ALA A 465 13.73 -8.90 17.54
N VAL A 466 12.54 -9.07 16.96
CA VAL A 466 11.86 -10.38 16.90
C VAL A 466 11.66 -10.96 15.50
N ALA A 467 11.60 -10.12 14.45
CA ALA A 467 11.39 -10.59 13.08
C ALA A 467 12.00 -9.64 12.03
N MET A 468 12.30 -10.20 10.86
CA MET A 468 12.81 -9.50 9.68
C MET A 468 11.74 -9.34 8.61
N SER A 469 11.54 -8.10 8.15
CA SER A 469 10.92 -7.79 6.86
C SER A 469 12.04 -7.47 5.87
N TYR A 470 12.17 -8.24 4.79
CA TYR A 470 13.07 -7.96 3.67
C TYR A 470 12.29 -7.33 2.53
N ILE A 471 12.61 -6.07 2.18
CA ILE A 471 11.93 -5.34 1.10
C ILE A 471 12.84 -5.33 -0.12
N ALA A 472 12.47 -6.03 -1.19
CA ALA A 472 13.27 -6.15 -2.39
C ALA A 472 13.25 -4.84 -3.22
N PRO A 473 14.36 -4.51 -3.92
CA PRO A 473 14.34 -3.48 -4.93
C PRO A 473 13.53 -3.91 -6.15
N SER A 474 13.12 -2.92 -6.95
CA SER A 474 12.35 -3.14 -8.17
C SER A 474 13.16 -3.74 -9.32
N VAL A 475 12.47 -4.52 -10.15
CA VAL A 475 12.92 -4.86 -11.51
C VAL A 475 12.72 -3.66 -12.44
N THR A 476 11.65 -2.89 -12.27
CA THR A 476 11.45 -1.65 -13.05
C THR A 476 12.59 -0.64 -12.82
N PRO A 477 13.13 -0.01 -13.88
CA PRO A 477 14.23 0.96 -13.77
C PRO A 477 13.83 2.30 -13.16
N LEU A 478 12.53 2.59 -12.99
CA LEU A 478 12.00 3.89 -12.50
C LEU A 478 12.64 4.40 -11.20
N SER A 479 13.20 3.51 -10.40
CA SER A 479 13.62 3.78 -9.02
C SER A 479 15.06 3.38 -8.69
N GLY A 480 15.80 2.92 -9.68
CA GLY A 480 17.19 2.47 -9.57
C GLY A 480 17.54 1.51 -10.69
N MET A 481 18.76 0.97 -10.68
CA MET A 481 19.14 -0.09 -11.61
C MET A 481 18.21 -1.31 -11.44
N PRO A 482 17.70 -1.94 -12.51
CA PRO A 482 16.90 -3.17 -12.42
C PRO A 482 17.59 -4.21 -11.53
N ALA A 483 16.85 -4.78 -10.57
CA ALA A 483 17.45 -5.63 -9.54
C ALA A 483 16.54 -6.78 -9.10
N PHE A 484 17.16 -7.85 -8.61
CA PHE A 484 16.51 -8.93 -7.86
C PHE A 484 17.45 -9.41 -6.74
N ARG A 485 16.95 -10.25 -5.83
CA ARG A 485 17.74 -10.84 -4.74
C ARG A 485 17.84 -12.34 -4.82
N ILE A 486 18.96 -12.89 -4.36
CA ILE A 486 19.13 -14.29 -3.96
C ILE A 486 19.33 -14.33 -2.45
N TYR A 487 18.50 -15.11 -1.77
CA TYR A 487 18.69 -15.46 -0.36
C TYR A 487 19.43 -16.79 -0.26
N THR A 488 20.47 -16.83 0.57
CA THR A 488 21.07 -18.08 1.05
C THR A 488 20.44 -18.41 2.40
N VAL A 489 19.88 -19.61 2.54
CA VAL A 489 18.98 -19.97 3.66
C VAL A 489 19.41 -21.28 4.33
N ASP A 490 19.34 -21.32 5.66
CA ASP A 490 19.57 -22.53 6.46
C ASP A 490 18.48 -23.59 6.16
N PRO A 491 18.85 -24.83 5.79
CA PRO A 491 17.88 -25.83 5.34
C PRO A 491 16.98 -26.41 6.44
N VAL A 492 17.21 -26.07 7.71
CA VAL A 492 16.51 -26.62 8.88
C VAL A 492 15.73 -25.55 9.65
N THR A 493 16.32 -24.38 9.90
CA THR A 493 15.63 -23.25 10.54
C THR A 493 14.86 -22.38 9.54
N PHE A 494 15.20 -22.47 8.25
CA PHE A 494 14.78 -21.58 7.18
C PHE A 494 15.13 -20.10 7.44
N GLY A 495 16.09 -19.83 8.33
CA GLY A 495 16.62 -18.50 8.56
C GLY A 495 17.52 -18.03 7.40
N VAL A 496 17.43 -16.75 7.06
CA VAL A 496 18.29 -16.14 6.02
C VAL A 496 19.71 -16.01 6.56
N MET A 497 20.68 -16.64 5.88
CA MET A 497 22.11 -16.56 6.17
C MET A 497 22.84 -15.53 5.32
N ASP A 498 22.34 -15.22 4.12
CA ASP A 498 22.81 -14.07 3.35
C ASP A 498 21.74 -13.51 2.40
N VAL A 499 21.90 -12.24 2.04
CA VAL A 499 21.13 -11.53 1.02
C VAL A 499 22.11 -11.02 -0.03
N GLU A 500 22.09 -11.62 -1.22
CA GLU A 500 22.82 -11.11 -2.38
C GLU A 500 21.86 -10.34 -3.29
N THR A 501 22.10 -9.04 -3.51
CA THR A 501 21.37 -8.28 -4.53
C THR A 501 22.12 -8.37 -5.85
N TYR A 502 21.42 -8.77 -6.91
CA TYR A 502 21.91 -8.79 -8.28
C TYR A 502 21.25 -7.63 -9.05
N TYR A 503 22.02 -6.93 -9.86
CA TYR A 503 21.54 -5.79 -10.64
C TYR A 503 21.99 -5.87 -12.10
N ALA A 504 21.32 -5.10 -12.96
CA ALA A 504 21.78 -4.81 -14.30
C ALA A 504 22.13 -3.32 -14.41
N ASN A 505 23.42 -3.00 -14.56
CA ASN A 505 23.88 -1.62 -14.62
C ASN A 505 23.48 -0.94 -15.94
N MET A 506 22.62 0.07 -15.87
CA MET A 506 22.16 0.83 -17.04
C MET A 506 23.21 1.82 -17.58
N GLU A 507 24.25 2.12 -16.81
CA GLU A 507 25.38 2.95 -17.24
C GLU A 507 26.42 2.15 -18.05
N ASP A 508 26.31 0.81 -18.09
CA ASP A 508 27.16 -0.02 -18.96
C ASP A 508 26.80 0.22 -20.43
N GLN A 509 27.81 0.54 -21.25
CA GLN A 509 27.67 0.75 -22.69
C GLN A 509 27.12 -0.49 -23.44
N GLN A 510 27.17 -1.67 -22.82
CA GLN A 510 26.59 -2.92 -23.34
C GLN A 510 25.16 -3.19 -22.85
N PHE A 511 24.62 -2.46 -21.87
CA PHE A 511 23.28 -2.71 -21.31
C PHE A 511 22.20 -2.80 -22.40
N GLN A 512 22.22 -1.85 -23.34
CA GLN A 512 21.25 -1.79 -24.45
C GLN A 512 21.50 -2.84 -25.56
N GLN A 513 22.55 -3.65 -25.46
CA GLN A 513 22.84 -4.79 -26.35
C GLN A 513 22.42 -6.11 -25.70
N GLY A 514 22.42 -6.16 -24.36
CA GLY A 514 22.03 -7.31 -23.55
C GLY A 514 22.46 -7.07 -22.10
N PRO A 515 21.53 -6.84 -21.15
CA PRO A 515 21.86 -6.52 -19.78
C PRO A 515 22.68 -7.63 -19.11
N LYS A 516 23.87 -7.27 -18.62
CA LYS A 516 24.67 -8.14 -17.77
C LYS A 516 24.15 -8.04 -16.34
N TRP A 517 23.58 -9.13 -15.85
CA TRP A 517 23.18 -9.27 -14.46
C TRP A 517 24.37 -9.77 -13.63
N GLU A 518 24.77 -9.00 -12.61
CA GLU A 518 25.90 -9.33 -11.75
C GLU A 518 25.61 -9.03 -10.27
N LYS A 519 26.38 -9.65 -9.36
CA LYS A 519 26.24 -9.41 -7.92
C LYS A 519 26.63 -7.97 -7.60
N TYR A 520 25.67 -7.18 -7.13
CA TYR A 520 25.89 -5.80 -6.69
C TYR A 520 26.53 -5.76 -5.30
N TYR A 521 25.99 -6.53 -4.34
CA TYR A 521 26.62 -6.78 -3.04
C TYR A 521 26.04 -8.02 -2.33
N SER A 522 26.76 -8.52 -1.32
CA SER A 522 26.24 -9.42 -0.27
C SER A 522 26.11 -8.64 1.04
N ALA A 523 24.98 -8.80 1.72
CA ALA A 523 24.75 -8.19 3.03
C ALA A 523 25.71 -8.72 4.10
N ARG A 524 26.05 -10.01 4.07
CA ARG A 524 27.06 -10.60 4.96
C ARG A 524 28.45 -10.04 4.67
N GLU A 525 28.89 -10.05 3.41
CA GLU A 525 30.20 -9.55 3.00
C GLU A 525 30.38 -8.06 3.37
N THR A 526 29.32 -7.26 3.21
CA THR A 526 29.35 -5.82 3.48
C THR A 526 29.34 -5.49 4.97
N TYR A 527 28.42 -6.07 5.74
CA TYR A 527 28.16 -5.60 7.11
C TYR A 527 28.83 -6.42 8.20
N ALA A 528 29.08 -7.73 8.02
CA ALA A 528 29.53 -8.60 9.11
C ALA A 528 30.86 -8.15 9.73
N SER A 529 31.83 -7.76 8.91
CA SER A 529 33.14 -7.28 9.36
C SER A 529 33.14 -5.87 9.96
N LEU A 530 32.02 -5.14 9.86
CA LEU A 530 31.86 -3.78 10.39
C LEU A 530 31.16 -3.74 11.75
N LEU A 531 30.70 -4.90 12.26
CA LEU A 531 30.07 -5.00 13.58
C LEU A 531 31.10 -5.37 14.66
N ASP A 532 30.83 -4.96 15.90
CA ASP A 532 31.58 -5.36 17.10
C ASP A 532 30.63 -5.99 18.14
N PRO A 533 30.84 -7.26 18.55
CA PRO A 533 31.79 -8.21 17.98
C PRO A 533 31.39 -8.60 16.55
N SER A 534 32.38 -8.72 15.66
CA SER A 534 32.16 -9.24 14.31
C SER A 534 31.65 -10.68 14.44
N PRO A 535 30.45 -11.03 13.94
CA PRO A 535 30.09 -12.42 13.76
C PRO A 535 31.14 -13.07 12.83
N GLU A 536 31.55 -14.30 13.13
CA GLU A 536 32.56 -14.98 12.32
C GLU A 536 32.07 -15.12 10.87
N SER A 537 32.75 -14.46 9.93
CA SER A 537 32.39 -14.48 8.50
C SER A 537 32.46 -15.89 7.90
N SER A 538 33.26 -16.78 8.49
CA SER A 538 33.40 -18.20 8.14
C SER A 538 32.31 -19.11 8.72
N SER A 539 31.47 -18.62 9.65
CA SER A 539 30.41 -19.41 10.26
C SER A 539 29.08 -19.18 9.53
N PRO A 540 28.35 -20.23 9.10
CA PRO A 540 27.05 -20.12 8.43
C PRO A 540 25.93 -19.79 9.43
N MET A 541 26.04 -18.63 10.09
CA MET A 541 25.04 -18.12 11.01
C MET A 541 23.93 -17.40 10.26
N GLU A 542 22.76 -17.25 10.87
CA GLU A 542 21.68 -16.43 10.30
C GLU A 542 21.94 -14.92 10.48
N LEU A 543 21.47 -14.12 9.51
CA LEU A 543 21.29 -12.67 9.64
C LEU A 543 20.03 -12.39 10.49
N THR A 544 20.15 -12.65 11.78
CA THR A 544 19.04 -12.52 12.75
C THR A 544 18.56 -11.07 12.90
N PRO A 545 17.36 -10.83 13.48
CA PRO A 545 16.91 -9.48 13.83
C PRO A 545 17.91 -8.71 14.71
N ALA A 546 18.66 -9.41 15.57
CA ALA A 546 19.73 -8.83 16.37
C ALA A 546 20.93 -8.35 15.52
N PHE A 547 21.33 -9.14 14.51
CA PHE A 547 22.36 -8.72 13.53
C PHE A 547 21.93 -7.44 12.82
N TRP A 548 20.72 -7.40 12.27
CA TRP A 548 20.24 -6.23 11.53
C TRP A 548 20.00 -5.01 12.42
N HIS A 549 19.60 -5.19 13.69
CA HIS A 549 19.60 -4.09 14.66
C HIS A 549 21.01 -3.55 14.88
N ASN A 550 22.02 -4.40 15.03
CA ASN A 550 23.41 -3.95 15.15
C ASN A 550 23.90 -3.23 13.88
N VAL A 551 23.47 -3.65 12.68
CA VAL A 551 23.68 -2.87 11.44
C VAL A 551 23.07 -1.47 11.60
N THR A 552 21.82 -1.33 12.07
CA THR A 552 21.26 0.02 12.27
C THR A 552 22.03 0.87 13.29
N LEU A 553 22.68 0.27 14.30
CA LEU A 553 23.55 1.00 15.25
C LEU A 553 24.86 1.46 14.59
N LEU A 554 25.43 0.64 13.70
CA LEU A 554 26.56 1.04 12.84
C LEU A 554 26.17 2.24 11.97
N LEU A 555 25.04 2.17 11.24
CA LEU A 555 24.57 3.27 10.38
C LEU A 555 24.27 4.58 11.17
N GLU A 556 23.90 4.46 12.45
CA GLU A 556 23.67 5.61 13.33
C GLU A 556 24.97 6.28 13.80
N SER A 557 25.99 5.47 14.08
CA SER A 557 27.28 5.92 14.62
C SER A 557 28.32 6.28 13.55
N ASP A 558 28.26 5.67 12.37
CA ASP A 558 29.16 5.90 11.23
C ASP A 558 28.39 6.51 10.04
N PRO A 559 28.56 7.82 9.75
CA PRO A 559 27.97 8.46 8.58
C PRO A 559 28.40 7.85 7.25
N ALA A 560 29.66 7.39 7.11
CA ALA A 560 30.14 6.83 5.86
C ALA A 560 29.48 5.49 5.56
N ALA A 561 29.29 4.65 6.59
CA ALA A 561 28.51 3.41 6.46
C ALA A 561 27.04 3.68 6.09
N PHE A 562 26.46 4.78 6.59
CA PHE A 562 25.10 5.20 6.22
C PHE A 562 25.00 5.70 4.76
N ASP A 563 25.91 6.54 4.30
CA ASP A 563 25.93 7.05 2.93
C ASP A 563 26.15 5.91 1.90
N GLU A 564 26.99 4.95 2.28
CA GLU A 564 27.19 3.68 1.57
C GLU A 564 25.90 2.83 1.54
N TYR A 565 25.18 2.69 2.65
CA TYR A 565 23.87 2.03 2.68
C TYR A 565 22.84 2.76 1.78
N ARG A 566 22.76 4.09 1.87
CA ARG A 566 21.90 4.97 1.05
C ARG A 566 22.13 4.77 -0.44
N THR A 567 23.39 4.70 -0.84
CA THR A 567 23.82 4.41 -2.21
C THR A 567 23.32 3.03 -2.66
N ARG A 568 23.40 2.01 -1.79
CA ARG A 568 22.87 0.67 -2.10
C ARG A 568 21.33 0.63 -2.24
N ARG A 569 20.56 1.39 -1.43
CA ARG A 569 19.08 1.43 -1.52
C ARG A 569 18.56 1.69 -2.93
N THR A 570 19.23 2.60 -3.64
CA THR A 570 18.89 3.06 -5.00
C THR A 570 19.75 2.40 -6.09
N ARG A 571 20.64 1.47 -5.71
CA ARG A 571 21.61 0.83 -6.61
C ARG A 571 22.50 1.85 -7.35
N GLY A 572 22.92 2.91 -6.64
CA GLY A 572 23.74 4.00 -7.16
C GLY A 572 23.00 5.10 -7.93
N TRP A 573 21.73 4.91 -8.28
CA TRP A 573 20.99 5.83 -9.15
C TRP A 573 20.28 6.96 -8.38
N ASN A 574 20.55 8.22 -8.72
CA ASN A 574 19.88 9.39 -8.14
C ASN A 574 19.81 9.35 -6.60
N VAL A 575 20.94 9.00 -5.96
CA VAL A 575 21.10 8.97 -4.50
C VAL A 575 20.80 10.35 -3.94
N PRO A 576 19.71 10.57 -3.18
CA PRO A 576 19.40 11.90 -2.65
C PRO A 576 20.37 12.25 -1.52
N GLU A 577 20.76 13.53 -1.47
CA GLU A 577 21.39 14.12 -0.28
C GLU A 577 20.55 13.83 0.97
N CYS A 578 21.22 13.66 2.11
CA CYS A 578 20.57 13.27 3.36
C CYS A 578 21.33 13.92 4.52
N ASP A 579 20.67 14.84 5.22
CA ASP A 579 21.23 15.48 6.40
C ASP A 579 21.05 14.63 7.68
N GLU A 580 21.38 15.20 8.85
CA GLU A 580 21.22 14.50 10.12
C GLU A 580 19.76 14.14 10.45
N ALA A 581 18.79 14.96 10.02
CA ALA A 581 17.37 14.71 10.24
C ALA A 581 16.86 13.58 9.33
N CYS A 582 17.20 13.63 8.04
CA CYS A 582 16.97 12.56 7.08
C CYS A 582 17.58 11.23 7.55
N ARG A 583 18.83 11.24 8.04
CA ARG A 583 19.50 10.02 8.57
C ARG A 583 18.79 9.43 9.77
N LYS A 584 18.36 10.26 10.74
CA LYS A 584 17.57 9.79 11.89
C LYS A 584 16.22 9.21 11.47
N ASN A 585 15.57 9.80 10.46
CA ASN A 585 14.30 9.31 9.93
C ASN A 585 14.47 7.96 9.23
N ASP A 586 15.44 7.83 8.31
CA ASP A 586 15.74 6.56 7.61
C ASP A 586 16.05 5.43 8.59
N ILE A 587 16.84 5.70 9.64
CA ILE A 587 17.18 4.71 10.69
C ILE A 587 15.95 4.38 11.56
N CYS A 588 15.07 5.35 11.84
CA CYS A 588 13.82 5.08 12.54
C CYS A 588 12.91 4.13 11.72
N GLN A 589 12.77 4.37 10.42
CA GLN A 589 11.97 3.52 9.51
C GLN A 589 12.54 2.09 9.43
N LEU A 590 13.86 1.92 9.34
CA LEU A 590 14.52 0.60 9.44
C LEU A 590 14.17 -0.13 10.74
N ARG A 591 14.02 0.61 11.85
CA ARG A 591 13.65 0.10 13.17
C ARG A 591 12.13 0.13 13.45
N ALA A 592 11.29 0.15 12.41
CA ALA A 592 9.85 0.29 12.58
C ALA A 592 9.04 -0.52 11.55
N ALA A 593 8.95 -1.84 11.73
CA ALA A 593 8.01 -2.69 10.97
C ALA A 593 6.51 -2.47 11.34
N ARG A 594 6.22 -1.62 12.32
CA ARG A 594 4.87 -1.18 12.70
C ARG A 594 4.71 0.31 12.38
N SER A 595 3.77 0.68 11.52
CA SER A 595 3.72 2.02 10.91
C SER A 595 3.51 3.17 11.90
N GLN A 596 2.82 2.94 13.03
CA GLN A 596 2.69 3.96 14.09
C GLN A 596 4.04 4.40 14.71
N ASP A 597 5.11 3.62 14.53
CA ASP A 597 6.42 3.76 15.17
C ASP A 597 7.52 4.25 14.20
N ASN A 598 7.17 4.51 12.93
CA ASN A 598 8.12 4.76 11.82
C ASN A 598 8.66 6.20 11.72
N CYS A 599 8.37 7.04 12.71
CA CYS A 599 8.74 8.46 12.76
C CYS A 599 8.20 9.36 11.63
N PHE A 600 7.37 8.85 10.71
CA PHE A 600 6.75 9.68 9.67
C PHE A 600 5.82 10.73 10.30
N VAL A 601 5.96 11.98 9.87
CA VAL A 601 5.08 13.08 10.27
C VAL A 601 4.23 13.48 9.05
N PRO A 602 2.89 13.41 9.13
CA PRO A 602 2.02 13.93 8.09
C PRO A 602 2.31 15.41 7.82
N SER A 603 2.51 15.75 6.55
CA SER A 603 2.67 17.13 6.10
C SER A 603 1.88 17.35 4.80
N PRO A 604 1.41 18.60 4.53
CA PRO A 604 0.43 18.86 3.48
C PRO A 604 0.89 18.34 2.10
N GLY A 605 0.14 17.39 1.54
CA GLY A 605 0.46 16.77 0.26
C GLY A 605 1.64 15.77 0.26
N ALA A 606 2.37 15.59 1.37
CA ALA A 606 3.47 14.63 1.43
C ALA A 606 2.99 13.18 1.65
N SER A 607 1.83 12.97 2.29
CA SER A 607 1.20 11.63 2.44
C SER A 607 0.75 11.00 1.11
N LEU A 608 1.02 11.64 -0.02
CA LEU A 608 0.56 11.28 -1.36
C LEU A 608 1.67 10.78 -2.30
N GLY A 609 2.92 10.75 -1.84
CA GLY A 609 4.04 10.19 -2.58
C GLY A 609 4.84 9.22 -1.70
N ILE A 610 5.17 8.04 -2.23
CA ILE A 610 5.80 6.90 -1.52
C ILE A 610 7.28 7.15 -1.16
N ARG A 611 7.71 8.41 -1.11
CA ARG A 611 9.08 8.83 -0.78
C ARG A 611 9.09 10.11 0.06
N GLN A 612 8.87 9.97 1.36
CA GLN A 612 9.49 10.89 2.33
C GLN A 612 10.96 10.50 2.52
N VAL A 613 11.75 10.86 1.52
CA VAL A 613 13.09 11.39 1.74
C VAL A 613 13.11 12.74 1.03
N ASP A 614 13.49 13.79 1.74
CA ASP A 614 13.37 15.18 1.30
C ASP A 614 13.94 15.41 -0.11
N ARG A 615 13.17 16.11 -0.95
CA ARG A 615 13.62 16.53 -2.29
C ARG A 615 13.05 17.91 -2.66
N PRO A 616 13.87 18.79 -3.24
CA PRO A 616 13.39 19.96 -3.99
C PRO A 616 12.61 19.56 -5.26
N ASP A 617 11.83 20.49 -5.79
CA ASP A 617 10.81 20.30 -6.85
C ASP A 617 11.31 19.85 -8.26
N GLU A 618 12.59 19.53 -8.46
CA GLU A 618 13.18 19.42 -9.81
C GLU A 618 13.23 18.03 -10.45
N VAL A 619 12.83 16.93 -9.79
CA VAL A 619 12.89 15.58 -10.41
C VAL A 619 11.52 14.91 -10.57
N ARG A 620 10.92 15.10 -11.75
CA ARG A 620 9.53 14.68 -12.10
C ARG A 620 9.31 13.17 -12.30
N GLY A 621 10.34 12.32 -12.29
CA GLY A 621 10.24 10.90 -12.68
C GLY A 621 10.40 9.84 -11.57
N LEU A 622 10.51 10.22 -10.29
CA LEU A 622 11.05 9.32 -9.23
C LEU A 622 10.07 8.95 -8.12
N GLN A 623 8.75 8.90 -8.37
CA GLN A 623 7.74 8.50 -7.37
C GLN A 623 6.82 7.39 -7.90
N CYS A 624 6.95 6.19 -7.31
CA CYS A 624 6.38 4.91 -7.79
C CYS A 624 4.85 4.78 -7.76
N ASP A 625 4.14 5.75 -7.17
CA ASP A 625 2.67 5.65 -6.98
C ASP A 625 2.00 7.03 -7.00
N ARG A 626 2.70 8.03 -7.56
CA ARG A 626 2.20 9.40 -7.65
C ARG A 626 1.15 9.50 -8.76
N SER A 627 -0.10 9.22 -8.40
CA SER A 627 -1.22 9.31 -9.34
C SER A 627 -1.65 10.75 -9.63
N ALA A 628 -2.27 10.99 -10.78
CA ALA A 628 -2.87 12.29 -11.08
C ALA A 628 -4.02 12.66 -10.11
N VAL A 629 -4.63 11.68 -9.40
CA VAL A 629 -5.56 11.99 -8.29
C VAL A 629 -4.79 12.55 -7.10
N SER A 630 -3.72 11.86 -6.68
CA SER A 630 -2.81 12.30 -5.62
C SER A 630 -2.35 13.74 -5.88
N ASP A 631 -1.81 14.03 -7.06
CA ASP A 631 -1.38 15.38 -7.43
C ASP A 631 -2.49 16.42 -7.43
N THR A 632 -3.68 16.06 -7.89
CA THR A 632 -4.83 16.98 -7.90
C THR A 632 -5.31 17.31 -6.49
N LEU A 633 -5.36 16.31 -5.60
CA LEU A 633 -5.73 16.50 -4.19
C LEU A 633 -4.67 17.32 -3.44
N GLY A 634 -3.38 16.99 -3.57
CA GLY A 634 -2.29 17.77 -2.99
C GLY A 634 -2.28 19.22 -3.48
N SER A 635 -2.50 19.43 -4.78
CA SER A 635 -2.54 20.77 -5.37
C SER A 635 -3.71 21.63 -4.88
N ILE A 636 -4.88 21.04 -4.58
CA ILE A 636 -6.01 21.77 -3.97
C ILE A 636 -5.61 22.37 -2.61
N ILE A 637 -4.76 21.67 -1.85
CA ILE A 637 -4.30 22.10 -0.53
C ILE A 637 -3.30 23.26 -0.67
N VAL A 638 -2.32 23.16 -1.59
CA VAL A 638 -1.22 24.14 -1.68
C VAL A 638 -1.48 25.32 -2.64
N ARG A 639 -2.56 25.29 -3.44
CA ARG A 639 -2.90 26.37 -4.39
C ARG A 639 -4.33 26.89 -4.22
N LYS A 640 -4.46 28.07 -3.61
CA LYS A 640 -5.74 28.75 -3.34
C LYS A 640 -6.68 28.81 -4.54
N SER A 641 -6.16 29.10 -5.74
CA SER A 641 -6.94 29.19 -6.96
C SER A 641 -7.67 27.89 -7.35
N LEU A 642 -7.12 26.72 -6.95
CA LEU A 642 -7.74 25.41 -7.23
C LEU A 642 -8.80 25.07 -6.19
N LEU A 643 -8.58 25.46 -4.92
CA LEU A 643 -9.59 25.39 -3.87
C LEU A 643 -10.80 26.29 -4.18
N GLU A 644 -10.54 27.53 -4.66
CA GLU A 644 -11.57 28.45 -5.15
C GLU A 644 -12.31 27.89 -6.38
N LEU A 645 -11.62 27.15 -7.26
CA LEU A 645 -12.24 26.46 -8.38
C LEU A 645 -13.14 25.30 -7.92
N LEU A 646 -12.69 24.47 -6.96
CA LEU A 646 -13.49 23.40 -6.38
C LEU A 646 -14.78 23.95 -5.74
N ASP A 647 -14.67 25.02 -4.95
CA ASP A 647 -15.81 25.69 -4.32
C ASP A 647 -16.77 26.27 -5.38
N LYS A 648 -16.24 26.88 -6.45
CA LYS A 648 -17.03 27.35 -7.59
C LYS A 648 -17.77 26.21 -8.31
N LYS A 649 -17.15 25.03 -8.45
CA LYS A 649 -17.79 23.84 -9.04
C LYS A 649 -18.95 23.35 -8.17
N VAL A 650 -18.75 23.25 -6.86
CA VAL A 650 -19.81 22.95 -5.88
C VAL A 650 -20.98 23.92 -6.02
N HIS A 651 -20.72 25.23 -6.02
CA HIS A 651 -21.75 26.26 -6.19
C HIS A 651 -22.46 26.21 -7.56
N THR A 652 -21.81 25.71 -8.61
CA THR A 652 -22.41 25.56 -9.94
C THR A 652 -23.40 24.39 -9.94
N GLU A 653 -23.00 23.23 -9.45
CA GLU A 653 -23.86 22.04 -9.36
C GLU A 653 -25.05 22.25 -8.40
N LEU A 654 -24.86 22.99 -7.30
CA LEU A 654 -25.94 23.36 -6.38
C LEU A 654 -26.95 24.34 -6.99
N ARG A 655 -26.61 25.07 -8.07
CA ARG A 655 -27.55 25.96 -8.80
C ARG A 655 -28.27 25.26 -9.95
N LEU A 656 -27.82 24.08 -10.35
CA LEU A 656 -28.44 23.27 -11.41
C LEU A 656 -29.50 22.29 -10.85
N ARG A 657 -29.70 22.29 -9.52
CA ARG A 657 -30.66 21.48 -8.76
C ARG A 657 -31.73 22.37 -8.14
#